data_AF-A0A412TU61-F1
#
_entry.id   AF-A0A412TU61-F1
#
_cell.length_a   1.000
_cell.length_b   1.000
_cell.length_c   1.000
_cell.angle_alpha   90.00
_cell.angle_beta   90.00
_cell.angle_gamma   90.00
#
_symmetry.space_group_name_H-M   'P 1'
#
loop_
_entity.id
_entity.type
_entity.pdbx_description
1 polymer ?
#
loop_
_entity_poly.entity_id
_entity_poly.type
_entity_poly.pdbx_seq_one_letter_code
_entity_poly.pdbx_strand_id
1 'polypeptide(L)'
;MKALLLLLWLLPLWSWAKPEMIRPKVKTSTAFAIVVDRQSYDKVRTAVEAYRDAIEKDGLATWILIDDWESPAEIRALLKELYEDRRMPLEGTVFVGDIPVPMIRDAQFLSSAFKMDQKRPWDQSSIPSDRYYDDFGLQFDFLKQDSIQPLYFYYSLNPNSAMQIRSDIYSGRIKPMAREGKDKYAILERYLWKVVRLKAEKNPLNDLTVARGHGYNSEAREAWSGEQLALREQLPDLFRPGSYVRFYDYGMQYPAKFPYLSATQRETADVILFHHHGADDTQYLNGYPEGSGVNLSIDNVKRYLRSKIVTAYERKKDVEKTKQDYSRSLGVPVAWMEDALDPEVMAQDSLFNARMDIHLSDIHALRPNARFVMFDACFNGSFHLEDCIADAYIFGEGNTVVTQGNTVNTIQDKWPDEYLGVLACGVRIGQWARHVHFLETHIIGDPTYRFANTGDSRLDLNKILVKEKKNVALWHRMLKHPLPDVQAMALRKLFENQDKGLDLLLQSVYRSSPYGVVRMECLKLLYEMNSPVLFEILPLAVDDSYELVRRFAVIYAGKTGADEAIPAVVRSLLNDRLSARVNYQAREAAGLLNPDKMLAEIQKQTTEGAYWVDETDLLKALTTLIQRGAASWENNIAVVLNKTSKAKDKRFEIGRHRNQNYARSVEPLITFMLDASQDMDLRIRTVEALSWYNHSVKRPEIIAACEKLIAANENSRLVDEAVKTKNRLID
;
A
#
# COMPACT_ATOMS: atom_id res chain seq x y z
N MET A 1 -18.29 69.88 19.62
CA MET A 1 -17.51 68.64 19.77
C MET A 1 -18.34 67.52 19.14
N LYS A 2 -18.26 67.16 17.85
CA LYS A 2 -17.11 67.02 16.94
C LYS A 2 -15.95 66.29 17.59
N ALA A 3 -16.05 64.95 17.62
CA ALA A 3 -14.97 63.96 17.54
C ALA A 3 -15.35 62.68 18.31
N LEU A 4 -16.32 61.87 17.83
CA LEU A 4 -16.43 60.46 18.27
C LEU A 4 -17.36 59.62 17.37
N LEU A 5 -17.31 59.81 16.05
CA LEU A 5 -18.18 59.10 15.09
C LEU A 5 -17.42 58.58 13.86
N LEU A 6 -16.11 58.34 13.99
CA LEU A 6 -15.24 57.97 12.86
C LEU A 6 -14.26 56.82 13.18
N LEU A 7 -14.64 55.91 14.07
CA LEU A 7 -13.76 54.82 14.53
C LEU A 7 -14.43 53.44 14.54
N LEU A 8 -15.42 53.20 13.66
CA LEU A 8 -16.10 51.91 13.53
C LEU A 8 -16.12 51.34 12.11
N TRP A 9 -15.35 51.90 11.17
CA TRP A 9 -15.31 51.48 9.76
C TRP A 9 -13.90 51.10 9.27
N LEU A 10 -13.14 50.39 10.10
CA LEU A 10 -11.92 49.68 9.70
C LEU A 10 -11.87 48.30 10.36
N LEU A 11 -12.92 47.50 10.16
CA LEU A 11 -12.74 46.05 10.13
C LEU A 11 -12.17 45.74 8.75
N PRO A 12 -10.98 45.15 8.61
CA PRO A 12 -10.61 44.56 7.35
C PRO A 12 -11.55 43.38 7.15
N LEU A 13 -12.61 43.60 6.37
CA LEU A 13 -13.23 42.52 5.62
C LEU A 13 -12.11 41.96 4.77
N TRP A 14 -11.45 40.91 5.25
CA TRP A 14 -10.67 40.04 4.38
C TRP A 14 -11.71 39.49 3.41
N SER A 15 -11.89 40.14 2.27
CA SER A 15 -12.57 39.57 1.12
C SER A 15 -11.57 38.59 0.55
N TRP A 16 -11.72 37.31 0.90
CA TRP A 16 -10.93 36.25 0.31
C TRP A 16 -11.26 36.27 -1.18
N ALA A 17 -10.25 36.52 -2.02
CA ALA A 17 -10.44 36.40 -3.45
C ALA A 17 -10.85 34.95 -3.71
N LYS A 18 -11.92 34.75 -4.49
CA LYS A 18 -12.31 33.39 -4.87
C LYS A 18 -11.22 32.79 -5.76
N PRO A 19 -10.97 31.47 -5.70
CA PRO A 19 -10.07 30.79 -6.62
C PRO A 19 -10.39 31.18 -8.07
N GLU A 20 -9.36 31.44 -8.86
CA GLU A 20 -9.53 31.64 -10.29
C GLU A 20 -9.85 30.29 -10.94
N MET A 21 -10.92 30.25 -11.73
CA MET A 21 -11.40 29.03 -12.37
C MET A 21 -11.47 29.22 -13.88
N ILE A 22 -10.64 28.48 -14.61
CA ILE A 22 -10.71 28.38 -16.06
C ILE A 22 -11.61 27.20 -16.40
N ARG A 23 -12.69 27.49 -17.14
CA ARG A 23 -13.68 26.50 -17.55
C ARG A 23 -13.13 25.57 -18.64
N PRO A 24 -13.62 24.32 -18.71
CA PRO A 24 -13.34 23.44 -19.83
C PRO A 24 -13.74 24.05 -21.18
N LYS A 25 -12.97 23.77 -22.24
CA LYS A 25 -13.31 24.21 -23.61
C LYS A 25 -14.28 23.24 -24.28
N VAL A 26 -14.38 22.00 -23.78
CA VAL A 26 -15.27 20.95 -24.28
C VAL A 26 -16.32 20.56 -23.24
N LYS A 27 -17.40 19.92 -23.68
CA LYS A 27 -18.40 19.30 -22.80
C LYS A 27 -18.37 17.79 -22.99
N THR A 28 -18.17 17.06 -21.89
CA THR A 28 -18.07 15.59 -21.87
C THR A 28 -19.01 15.04 -20.79
N SER A 29 -19.08 13.71 -20.65
CA SER A 29 -19.98 13.07 -19.66
C SER A 29 -19.53 13.21 -18.20
N THR A 30 -18.24 13.49 -18.00
CA THR A 30 -17.53 13.65 -16.74
C THR A 30 -16.45 14.72 -16.93
N ALA A 31 -15.91 15.26 -15.84
CA ALA A 31 -14.84 16.26 -15.89
C ALA A 31 -13.63 15.88 -15.03
N PHE A 32 -12.55 16.61 -15.21
CA PHE A 32 -11.31 16.54 -14.47
C PHE A 32 -10.91 17.93 -13.97
N ALA A 33 -10.04 18.00 -12.95
CA ALA A 33 -9.54 19.25 -12.41
C ALA A 33 -8.01 19.24 -12.33
N ILE A 34 -7.40 20.33 -12.78
CA ILE A 34 -6.00 20.66 -12.52
C ILE A 34 -6.00 21.70 -11.40
N VAL A 35 -5.62 21.29 -10.19
CA VAL A 35 -5.41 22.18 -9.05
C VAL A 35 -3.96 22.63 -9.07
N VAL A 36 -3.71 23.93 -9.19
CA VAL A 36 -2.37 24.49 -9.33
C VAL A 36 -2.19 25.70 -8.42
N ASP A 37 -1.02 25.85 -7.79
CA ASP A 37 -0.71 27.06 -7.04
C ASP A 37 -0.45 28.26 -7.99
N ARG A 38 -0.78 29.46 -7.54
CA ARG A 38 -0.65 30.70 -8.33
C ARG A 38 0.74 30.86 -8.94
N GLN A 39 1.80 30.62 -8.15
CA GLN A 39 3.17 30.83 -8.57
C GLN A 39 3.57 29.87 -9.69
N SER A 40 3.25 28.58 -9.55
CA SER A 40 3.46 27.58 -10.60
C SER A 40 2.67 27.91 -11.85
N TYR A 41 1.39 28.28 -11.72
CA TYR A 41 0.57 28.65 -12.88
C TYR A 41 1.15 29.85 -13.63
N ASP A 42 1.54 30.92 -12.93
CA ASP A 42 2.09 32.11 -13.59
C ASP A 42 3.43 31.86 -14.27
N LYS A 43 4.25 30.94 -13.74
CA LYS A 43 5.55 30.58 -14.32
C LYS A 43 5.44 29.66 -15.53
N VAL A 44 4.47 28.73 -15.54
CA VAL A 44 4.36 27.69 -16.58
C VAL A 44 2.99 27.64 -17.27
N ARG A 45 2.28 28.77 -17.30
CA ARG A 45 0.89 28.91 -17.79
C ARG A 45 0.64 28.17 -19.10
N THR A 46 1.46 28.43 -20.11
CA THR A 46 1.31 27.86 -21.45
C THR A 46 1.35 26.34 -21.42
N ALA A 47 2.23 25.75 -20.60
CA ALA A 47 2.36 24.30 -20.49
C ALA A 47 1.18 23.67 -19.73
N VAL A 48 0.68 24.32 -18.67
CA VAL A 48 -0.52 23.88 -17.93
C VAL A 48 -1.76 23.90 -18.83
N GLU A 49 -1.92 24.95 -19.62
CA GLU A 49 -3.03 25.07 -20.57
C GLU A 49 -2.95 24.08 -21.73
N ALA A 50 -1.75 23.80 -22.23
CA ALA A 50 -1.54 22.76 -23.24
C ALA A 50 -1.83 21.36 -22.67
N TYR A 51 -1.45 21.11 -21.41
CA TYR A 51 -1.78 19.88 -20.70
C TYR A 51 -3.30 19.68 -20.55
N ARG A 52 -4.04 20.71 -20.12
CA ARG A 52 -5.52 20.71 -20.14
C ARG A 52 -6.04 20.33 -21.53
N ASP A 53 -5.57 21.02 -22.57
CA ASP A 53 -6.05 20.80 -23.95
C ASP A 53 -5.78 19.36 -24.44
N ALA A 54 -4.66 18.75 -24.02
CA ALA A 54 -4.37 17.35 -24.31
C ALA A 54 -5.34 16.38 -23.60
N ILE A 55 -5.74 16.65 -22.35
CA ILE A 55 -6.74 15.86 -21.63
C ILE A 55 -8.14 16.01 -22.29
N GLU A 56 -8.50 17.22 -22.71
CA GLU A 56 -9.77 17.48 -23.38
C GLU A 56 -9.86 16.80 -24.75
N LYS A 57 -8.75 16.76 -25.50
CA LYS A 57 -8.65 16.01 -26.75
C LYS A 57 -8.86 14.50 -26.55
N ASP A 58 -8.50 14.01 -25.36
CA ASP A 58 -8.76 12.63 -24.89
C ASP A 58 -10.19 12.39 -24.38
N GLY A 59 -11.09 13.37 -24.57
CA GLY A 59 -12.52 13.24 -24.27
C GLY A 59 -12.86 13.47 -22.80
N LEU A 60 -12.07 14.25 -22.07
CA LEU A 60 -12.33 14.61 -20.67
C LEU A 60 -12.23 16.13 -20.44
N ALA A 61 -13.38 16.79 -20.30
CA ALA A 61 -13.49 18.21 -19.97
C ALA A 61 -12.68 18.54 -18.73
N THR A 62 -11.83 19.57 -18.79
CA THR A 62 -10.84 19.81 -17.72
C THR A 62 -10.86 21.24 -17.21
N TRP A 63 -11.12 21.39 -15.92
CA TRP A 63 -11.01 22.65 -15.19
C TRP A 63 -9.55 22.96 -14.83
N ILE A 64 -9.18 24.23 -14.77
CA ILE A 64 -7.95 24.68 -14.10
C ILE A 64 -8.38 25.56 -12.92
N LEU A 65 -7.99 25.15 -11.72
CA LEU A 65 -8.30 25.79 -10.44
C LEU A 65 -7.01 26.40 -9.90
N ILE A 66 -6.96 27.72 -9.79
CA ILE A 66 -5.73 28.47 -9.52
C ILE A 66 -5.94 29.34 -8.28
N ASP A 67 -5.11 29.12 -7.26
CA ASP A 67 -5.10 29.96 -6.07
C ASP A 67 -3.76 29.93 -5.33
N ASP A 68 -3.61 30.82 -4.36
CA ASP A 68 -2.61 30.71 -3.30
C ASP A 68 -3.22 29.85 -2.18
N TRP A 69 -3.11 28.52 -2.31
CA TRP A 69 -3.81 27.57 -1.46
C TRP A 69 -3.32 27.60 0.00
N GLU A 70 -4.08 28.24 0.88
CA GLU A 70 -3.75 28.37 2.30
C GLU A 70 -4.06 27.10 3.12
N SER A 71 -4.99 26.26 2.64
CA SER A 71 -5.35 25.03 3.35
C SER A 71 -5.84 23.89 2.45
N PRO A 72 -5.62 22.61 2.83
CA PRO A 72 -6.23 21.46 2.17
C PRO A 72 -7.77 21.51 2.12
N ALA A 73 -8.41 22.13 3.12
CA ALA A 73 -9.86 22.14 3.24
C ALA A 73 -10.55 22.92 2.11
N GLU A 74 -9.93 24.02 1.65
CA GLU A 74 -10.43 24.84 0.54
C GLU A 74 -10.45 24.06 -0.78
N ILE A 75 -9.34 23.38 -1.09
CA ILE A 75 -9.23 22.51 -2.27
C ILE A 75 -10.30 21.42 -2.21
N ARG A 76 -10.38 20.72 -1.06
CA ARG A 76 -11.31 19.61 -0.89
C ARG A 76 -12.77 20.04 -1.07
N ALA A 77 -13.15 21.20 -0.52
CA ALA A 77 -14.51 21.74 -0.68
C ALA A 77 -14.85 22.01 -2.14
N LEU A 78 -13.92 22.61 -2.90
CA LEU A 78 -14.09 22.90 -4.32
C LEU A 78 -14.18 21.63 -5.17
N LEU A 79 -13.34 20.63 -4.90
CA LEU A 79 -13.41 19.33 -5.58
C LEU A 79 -14.74 18.62 -5.33
N LYS A 80 -15.26 18.69 -4.10
CA LYS A 80 -16.56 18.12 -3.75
C LYS A 80 -17.71 18.83 -4.47
N GLU A 81 -17.69 20.16 -4.57
CA GLU A 81 -18.68 20.93 -5.32
C GLU A 81 -18.72 20.49 -6.80
N LEU A 82 -17.55 20.34 -7.44
CA LEU A 82 -17.44 19.90 -8.84
C LEU A 82 -17.85 18.42 -9.03
N TYR A 83 -17.58 17.56 -8.04
CA TYR A 83 -18.03 16.17 -8.04
C TYR A 83 -19.56 16.05 -8.00
N GLU A 84 -20.22 16.92 -7.23
CA GLU A 84 -21.67 16.90 -7.05
C GLU A 84 -22.45 17.49 -8.24
N ASP A 85 -21.78 18.13 -9.22
CA ASP A 85 -22.43 18.59 -10.46
C ASP A 85 -22.94 17.40 -11.28
N ARG A 86 -24.25 17.19 -11.24
CA ARG A 86 -24.91 16.07 -11.93
C ARG A 86 -24.76 16.11 -13.46
N ARG A 87 -24.50 17.28 -14.05
CA ARG A 87 -24.38 17.43 -15.51
C ARG A 87 -23.06 16.89 -16.01
N MET A 88 -21.98 17.21 -15.31
CA MET A 88 -20.62 16.86 -15.69
C MET A 88 -19.78 16.64 -14.42
N PRO A 89 -20.05 15.55 -13.66
CA PRO A 89 -19.42 15.34 -12.38
C PRO A 89 -17.92 15.12 -12.56
N LEU A 90 -17.14 15.62 -11.60
CA LEU A 90 -15.72 15.32 -11.51
C LEU A 90 -15.49 13.80 -11.39
N GLU A 91 -14.58 13.24 -12.18
CA GLU A 91 -14.12 11.85 -12.00
C GLU A 91 -12.71 11.77 -11.40
N GLY A 92 -11.92 12.85 -11.49
CA GLY A 92 -10.55 12.88 -11.03
C GLY A 92 -9.95 14.28 -10.90
N THR A 93 -8.78 14.37 -10.28
CA THR A 93 -7.99 15.61 -10.14
C THR A 93 -6.48 15.36 -10.25
N VAL A 94 -5.70 16.42 -10.49
CA VAL A 94 -4.24 16.41 -10.31
C VAL A 94 -3.79 17.66 -9.56
N PHE A 95 -2.86 17.49 -8.63
CA PHE A 95 -2.25 18.55 -7.83
C PHE A 95 -0.90 18.95 -8.43
N VAL A 96 -0.77 20.19 -8.91
CA VAL A 96 0.40 20.68 -9.63
C VAL A 96 1.09 21.79 -8.85
N GLY A 97 2.37 21.61 -8.56
CA GLY A 97 3.17 22.58 -7.81
C GLY A 97 3.11 22.38 -6.29
N ASP A 98 3.23 23.48 -5.55
CA ASP A 98 3.34 23.50 -4.09
C ASP A 98 1.95 23.43 -3.42
N ILE A 99 1.23 22.35 -3.69
CA ILE A 99 -0.10 22.11 -3.10
C ILE A 99 0.04 21.54 -1.68
N PRO A 100 -0.69 22.05 -0.67
CA PRO A 100 -0.69 21.52 0.70
C PRO A 100 -0.78 20.00 0.79
N VAL A 101 -0.05 19.42 1.75
CA VAL A 101 0.10 17.98 1.99
C VAL A 101 -0.58 17.60 3.31
N PRO A 102 -1.71 16.87 3.25
CA PRO A 102 -2.35 16.31 4.42
C PRO A 102 -1.51 15.19 5.05
N MET A 103 -1.21 15.34 6.33
CA MET A 103 -0.44 14.42 7.16
C MET A 103 -1.38 13.70 8.14
N ILE A 104 -1.74 12.47 7.82
CA ILE A 104 -2.87 11.75 8.46
C ILE A 104 -2.42 10.98 9.70
N ARG A 105 -3.20 11.12 10.77
CA ARG A 105 -3.04 10.46 12.07
C ARG A 105 -4.32 9.70 12.46
N ASP A 106 -4.20 8.83 13.46
CA ASP A 106 -5.29 7.96 13.95
C ASP A 106 -6.06 7.14 12.88
N ALA A 107 -5.39 6.85 11.76
CA ALA A 107 -5.96 6.16 10.59
C ALA A 107 -5.10 4.96 10.12
N GLN A 108 -4.17 4.47 10.95
CA GLN A 108 -3.17 3.46 10.56
C GLN A 108 -3.79 2.16 10.03
N PHE A 109 -5.03 1.87 10.38
CA PHE A 109 -5.76 0.70 9.87
C PHE A 109 -6.16 0.80 8.40
N LEU A 110 -6.15 2.01 7.83
CA LEU A 110 -6.32 2.26 6.39
C LEU A 110 -4.99 2.18 5.62
N SER A 111 -3.86 1.95 6.32
CA SER A 111 -2.56 1.69 5.70
C SER A 111 -2.29 0.19 5.61
N SER A 112 -1.43 -0.21 4.67
CA SER A 112 -1.10 -1.63 4.50
C SER A 112 -0.17 -2.16 5.61
N ALA A 113 0.80 -1.34 6.07
CA ALA A 113 1.77 -1.75 7.09
C ALA A 113 2.10 -0.67 8.14
N PHE A 114 1.77 0.59 7.91
CA PHE A 114 2.27 1.68 8.73
C PHE A 114 1.54 1.81 10.07
N LYS A 115 2.14 1.25 11.13
CA LYS A 115 1.56 1.20 12.49
C LYS A 115 2.41 1.93 13.53
N MET A 116 3.07 3.02 13.14
CA MET A 116 4.05 3.72 13.98
C MET A 116 3.41 4.32 15.25
N ASP A 117 4.17 4.32 16.36
CA ASP A 117 3.77 4.98 17.61
C ASP A 117 3.74 6.50 17.41
N GLN A 118 2.56 7.09 17.58
CA GLN A 118 2.28 8.49 17.38
C GLN A 118 2.79 9.42 18.50
N LYS A 119 3.45 8.88 19.53
CA LYS A 119 4.28 9.67 20.46
C LYS A 119 5.61 10.13 19.84
N ARG A 120 5.99 9.57 18.68
CA ARG A 120 7.15 10.01 17.89
C ARG A 120 6.89 11.37 17.22
N PRO A 121 7.94 12.02 16.67
CA PRO A 121 7.78 13.24 15.87
C PRO A 121 6.67 13.10 14.81
N TRP A 122 5.93 14.18 14.57
CA TRP A 122 4.69 14.13 13.80
C TRP A 122 4.94 13.91 12.30
N ASP A 123 6.01 14.48 11.78
CA ASP A 123 6.58 14.23 10.44
C ASP A 123 6.92 12.74 10.22
N GLN A 124 7.40 12.03 11.24
CA GLN A 124 7.78 10.62 11.13
C GLN A 124 6.63 9.64 11.41
N SER A 125 5.59 10.08 12.13
CA SER A 125 4.52 9.21 12.64
C SER A 125 3.14 9.46 12.03
N SER A 126 3.08 10.31 10.99
CA SER A 126 1.87 10.59 10.21
C SER A 126 2.07 10.09 8.78
N ILE A 127 0.97 9.85 8.06
CA ILE A 127 1.01 9.37 6.67
C ILE A 127 0.68 10.54 5.73
N PRO A 128 1.62 11.00 4.89
CA PRO A 128 1.30 11.93 3.81
C PRO A 128 0.32 11.28 2.84
N SER A 129 -0.86 11.87 2.65
CA SER A 129 -1.92 11.23 1.86
C SER A 129 -2.87 12.18 1.15
N ASP A 130 -2.97 12.02 -0.17
CA ASP A 130 -3.99 12.68 -1.01
C ASP A 130 -5.38 12.02 -0.89
N ARG A 131 -5.53 10.91 -0.15
CA ARG A 131 -6.85 10.35 0.19
C ARG A 131 -7.74 11.36 0.91
N TYR A 132 -7.13 12.33 1.61
CA TYR A 132 -7.86 13.47 2.16
C TYR A 132 -8.66 14.24 1.09
N TYR A 133 -8.10 14.42 -0.10
CA TYR A 133 -8.73 15.19 -1.17
C TYR A 133 -9.71 14.38 -2.02
N ASP A 134 -9.44 13.08 -2.21
CA ASP A 134 -10.14 12.28 -3.21
C ASP A 134 -11.18 11.30 -2.66
N ASP A 135 -11.20 11.08 -1.34
CA ASP A 135 -12.22 10.30 -0.64
C ASP A 135 -13.09 11.25 0.19
N PHE A 136 -14.32 11.51 -0.25
CA PHE A 136 -15.22 12.42 0.45
C PHE A 136 -15.94 11.76 1.63
N GLY A 137 -15.86 10.42 1.75
CA GLY A 137 -16.36 9.65 2.88
C GLY A 137 -15.44 9.73 4.10
N LEU A 138 -14.13 9.89 3.90
CA LEU A 138 -13.17 10.03 4.99
C LEU A 138 -13.22 11.41 5.65
N GLN A 139 -13.65 11.50 6.91
CA GLN A 139 -13.76 12.77 7.64
C GLN A 139 -12.59 12.94 8.60
N PHE A 140 -12.07 14.16 8.70
CA PHE A 140 -10.87 14.44 9.49
C PHE A 140 -11.02 15.72 10.31
N ASP A 141 -10.46 15.69 11.51
CA ASP A 141 -10.34 16.85 12.39
C ASP A 141 -8.97 17.49 12.19
N PHE A 142 -8.95 18.81 11.94
CA PHE A 142 -7.70 19.56 11.79
C PHE A 142 -6.99 19.68 13.14
N LEU A 143 -5.68 19.40 13.16
CA LEU A 143 -4.87 19.47 14.37
C LEU A 143 -4.01 20.74 14.39
N LYS A 144 -3.18 20.91 13.36
CA LYS A 144 -2.30 22.08 13.17
C LYS A 144 -1.61 22.04 11.80
N GLN A 145 -1.13 23.19 11.35
CA GLN A 145 -0.12 23.27 10.29
C GLN A 145 1.27 23.11 10.93
N ASP A 146 2.22 22.52 10.19
CA ASP A 146 3.60 22.41 10.67
C ASP A 146 4.30 23.77 10.63
N SER A 147 5.11 24.06 11.66
CA SER A 147 5.81 25.34 11.78
C SER A 147 7.15 25.39 11.03
N ILE A 148 7.69 24.24 10.61
CA ILE A 148 8.97 24.11 9.92
C ILE A 148 8.74 23.82 8.44
N GLN A 149 7.77 22.95 8.12
CA GLN A 149 7.34 22.66 6.76
C GLN A 149 5.93 23.19 6.49
N PRO A 150 5.79 24.43 5.97
CA PRO A 150 4.49 25.08 5.82
C PRO A 150 3.48 24.31 4.96
N LEU A 151 3.94 23.44 4.06
CA LEU A 151 3.06 22.59 3.25
C LEU A 151 2.43 21.44 4.05
N TYR A 152 2.89 21.12 5.26
CA TYR A 152 2.37 19.99 6.03
C TYR A 152 1.21 20.42 6.93
N PHE A 153 0.07 19.76 6.76
CA PHE A 153 -1.14 20.00 7.54
C PHE A 153 -1.55 18.71 8.23
N TYR A 154 -1.57 18.71 9.55
CA TYR A 154 -1.86 17.50 10.33
C TYR A 154 -3.34 17.36 10.63
N TYR A 155 -3.82 16.15 10.43
CA TYR A 155 -5.22 15.77 10.63
C TYR A 155 -5.32 14.47 11.42
N SER A 156 -6.37 14.35 12.24
CA SER A 156 -6.77 13.08 12.88
C SER A 156 -8.03 12.55 12.18
N LEU A 157 -8.14 11.23 12.00
CA LEU A 157 -9.37 10.63 11.47
C LEU A 157 -10.51 10.79 12.49
N ASN A 158 -11.59 11.41 12.04
CA ASN A 158 -12.77 11.63 12.87
C ASN A 158 -13.40 10.27 13.25
N PRO A 159 -13.83 10.05 14.52
CA PRO A 159 -14.47 8.81 14.94
C PRO A 159 -15.71 8.38 14.15
N ASN A 160 -16.40 9.34 13.51
CA ASN A 160 -17.60 9.11 12.69
C ASN A 160 -17.31 9.11 11.19
N SER A 161 -16.04 9.14 10.79
CA SER A 161 -15.61 8.96 9.41
C SER A 161 -16.04 7.59 8.86
N ALA A 162 -16.07 7.45 7.53
CA ALA A 162 -15.98 6.12 6.93
C ALA A 162 -14.71 5.38 7.44
N MET A 163 -14.80 4.06 7.64
CA MET A 163 -13.69 3.22 8.12
C MET A 163 -13.03 2.39 7.02
N GLN A 164 -13.31 2.70 5.75
CA GLN A 164 -12.72 2.08 4.57
C GLN A 164 -12.41 3.15 3.53
N ILE A 165 -11.32 2.95 2.78
CA ILE A 165 -11.00 3.80 1.63
C ILE A 165 -11.94 3.45 0.49
N ARG A 166 -12.67 4.44 -0.01
CA ARG A 166 -13.57 4.38 -1.17
C ARG A 166 -13.53 5.71 -1.91
N SER A 167 -12.37 6.07 -2.46
CA SER A 167 -12.18 7.33 -3.19
C SER A 167 -13.28 7.59 -4.22
N ASP A 168 -13.91 8.76 -4.12
CA ASP A 168 -14.99 9.20 -4.98
C ASP A 168 -14.47 9.58 -6.37
N ILE A 169 -13.28 10.20 -6.39
CA ILE A 169 -12.54 10.60 -7.58
C ILE A 169 -11.13 9.99 -7.53
N TYR A 170 -10.44 9.87 -8.66
CA TYR A 170 -9.01 9.54 -8.64
C TYR A 170 -8.15 10.80 -8.52
N SER A 171 -6.94 10.67 -7.98
CA SER A 171 -5.98 11.78 -7.90
C SER A 171 -4.60 11.41 -8.40
N GLY A 172 -3.83 12.43 -8.78
CA GLY A 172 -2.39 12.34 -8.99
C GLY A 172 -1.71 13.63 -8.52
N ARG A 173 -0.39 13.59 -8.37
CA ARG A 173 0.40 14.74 -7.92
C ARG A 173 1.64 14.95 -8.79
N ILE A 174 1.89 16.20 -9.15
CA ILE A 174 3.03 16.68 -9.92
C ILE A 174 3.68 17.82 -9.11
N LYS A 175 4.52 17.45 -8.13
CA LYS A 175 5.30 18.41 -7.36
C LYS A 175 6.72 18.44 -7.95
N PRO A 176 7.16 19.56 -8.55
CA PRO A 176 8.49 19.59 -9.16
C PRO A 176 9.59 19.49 -8.12
N MET A 177 10.59 18.66 -8.39
CA MET A 177 11.74 18.45 -7.49
C MET A 177 12.50 19.75 -7.26
N ALA A 178 12.81 20.06 -6.00
CA ALA A 178 13.70 21.16 -5.65
C ALA A 178 15.14 20.62 -5.64
N ARG A 179 15.92 20.97 -6.67
CA ARG A 179 17.32 20.54 -6.78
C ARG A 179 18.25 21.73 -6.85
N GLU A 180 19.36 21.65 -6.14
CA GLU A 180 20.38 22.69 -6.15
C GLU A 180 20.82 22.99 -7.60
N GLY A 181 20.79 24.27 -7.95
CA GLY A 181 21.17 24.76 -9.28
C GLY A 181 20.17 24.48 -10.41
N LYS A 182 18.97 23.93 -10.15
CA LYS A 182 17.92 23.74 -11.16
C LYS A 182 16.67 24.53 -10.83
N ASP A 183 16.09 25.19 -11.84
CA ASP A 183 14.79 25.83 -11.72
C ASP A 183 13.67 24.78 -11.74
N LYS A 184 12.94 24.66 -10.63
CA LYS A 184 11.82 23.72 -10.50
C LYS A 184 10.69 24.01 -11.50
N TYR A 185 10.49 25.26 -11.91
CA TYR A 185 9.46 25.61 -12.90
C TYR A 185 9.85 25.15 -14.31
N ALA A 186 11.13 25.27 -14.69
CA ALA A 186 11.62 24.69 -15.95
C ALA A 186 11.51 23.16 -15.98
N ILE A 187 11.68 22.50 -14.82
CA ILE A 187 11.44 21.05 -14.68
C ILE A 187 9.95 20.72 -14.89
N LEU A 188 9.06 21.47 -14.23
CA LEU A 188 7.62 21.31 -14.37
C LEU A 188 7.15 21.54 -15.82
N GLU A 189 7.58 22.63 -16.45
CA GLU A 189 7.24 22.96 -17.83
C GLU A 189 7.66 21.84 -18.80
N ARG A 190 8.91 21.36 -18.69
CA ARG A 190 9.42 20.26 -19.51
C ARG A 190 8.58 19.00 -19.33
N TYR A 191 8.20 18.69 -18.09
CA TYR A 191 7.35 17.54 -17.81
C TYR A 191 5.97 17.68 -18.46
N LEU A 192 5.29 18.81 -18.31
CA LEU A 192 3.97 19.02 -18.89
C LEU A 192 3.99 18.94 -20.42
N TRP A 193 5.01 19.51 -21.07
CA TRP A 193 5.18 19.36 -22.53
C TRP A 193 5.47 17.92 -22.95
N LYS A 194 6.23 17.16 -22.15
CA LYS A 194 6.39 15.73 -22.35
C LYS A 194 5.02 15.03 -22.29
N VAL A 195 4.20 15.29 -21.27
CA VAL A 195 2.85 14.70 -21.18
C VAL A 195 2.01 15.04 -22.41
N VAL A 196 1.98 16.31 -22.83
CA VAL A 196 1.24 16.76 -24.03
C VAL A 196 1.67 15.98 -25.28
N ARG A 197 2.99 15.84 -25.51
CA ARG A 197 3.52 15.07 -26.64
C ARG A 197 3.03 13.62 -26.59
N LEU A 198 3.15 12.98 -25.44
CA LEU A 198 2.92 11.54 -25.30
C LEU A 198 1.44 11.17 -25.32
N LYS A 199 0.55 12.05 -24.84
CA LYS A 199 -0.91 11.86 -24.98
C LYS A 199 -1.39 11.95 -26.44
N ALA A 200 -0.63 12.61 -27.31
CA ALA A 200 -0.94 12.65 -28.74
C ALA A 200 -0.58 11.35 -29.48
N GLU A 201 0.24 10.49 -28.87
CA GLU A 201 0.67 9.22 -29.44
C GLU A 201 -0.38 8.13 -29.18
N LYS A 202 -0.58 7.24 -30.16
CA LYS A 202 -1.39 6.05 -29.96
C LYS A 202 -0.49 4.93 -29.44
N ASN A 203 -0.40 4.78 -28.12
CA ASN A 203 0.48 3.82 -27.46
C ASN A 203 -0.32 2.60 -26.94
N PRO A 204 -0.36 1.45 -27.63
CA PRO A 204 -0.89 0.22 -27.05
C PRO A 204 0.01 -0.26 -25.90
N LEU A 205 -0.53 -1.10 -25.01
CA LEU A 205 0.26 -1.76 -23.98
C LEU A 205 0.84 -3.07 -24.56
N ASN A 206 2.12 -3.06 -24.97
CA ASN A 206 2.77 -4.21 -25.61
C ASN A 206 4.21 -4.51 -25.13
N ASP A 207 4.80 -3.73 -24.21
CA ASP A 207 6.07 -4.06 -23.54
C ASP A 207 5.98 -3.93 -22.01
N LEU A 208 5.95 -5.07 -21.32
CA LEU A 208 5.92 -5.17 -19.86
C LEU A 208 7.22 -5.78 -19.32
N THR A 209 7.79 -5.16 -18.30
CA THR A 209 8.87 -5.77 -17.50
C THR A 209 8.46 -5.82 -16.03
N VAL A 210 8.55 -7.01 -15.43
CA VAL A 210 8.43 -7.19 -13.99
C VAL A 210 9.82 -7.43 -13.42
N ALA A 211 10.17 -6.74 -12.34
CA ALA A 211 11.50 -6.73 -11.77
C ALA A 211 11.42 -6.80 -10.24
N ARG A 212 12.17 -7.73 -9.64
CA ARG A 212 12.08 -8.01 -8.21
C ARG A 212 13.42 -7.91 -7.50
N GLY A 213 13.45 -7.23 -6.35
CA GLY A 213 14.58 -7.22 -5.42
C GLY A 213 14.58 -8.37 -4.41
N HIS A 214 15.73 -8.59 -3.78
CA HIS A 214 15.90 -9.54 -2.68
C HIS A 214 14.94 -9.26 -1.51
N GLY A 215 14.62 -10.30 -0.74
CA GLY A 215 13.71 -10.23 0.41
C GLY A 215 12.22 -10.07 0.08
N TYR A 216 11.84 -9.77 -1.17
CA TYR A 216 10.43 -9.62 -1.55
C TYR A 216 9.68 -10.96 -1.51
N ASN A 217 8.55 -11.02 -0.80
CA ASN A 217 7.73 -12.22 -0.59
C ASN A 217 8.53 -13.45 -0.11
N SER A 218 9.49 -13.22 0.79
CA SER A 218 10.41 -14.26 1.27
C SER A 218 11.16 -14.98 0.12
N GLU A 219 11.34 -14.30 -1.01
CA GLU A 219 12.00 -14.81 -2.22
C GLU A 219 11.31 -16.07 -2.77
N ALA A 220 10.01 -16.24 -2.48
CA ALA A 220 9.24 -17.39 -2.90
C ALA A 220 9.14 -17.46 -4.43
N ARG A 221 9.78 -18.50 -5.01
CA ARG A 221 9.75 -18.77 -6.45
C ARG A 221 8.35 -19.03 -6.96
N GLU A 222 7.50 -19.67 -6.17
CA GLU A 222 6.14 -19.95 -6.58
C GLU A 222 5.27 -18.69 -6.63
N ALA A 223 5.42 -17.79 -5.65
CA ALA A 223 4.80 -16.46 -5.70
C ALA A 223 5.27 -15.68 -6.93
N TRP A 224 6.55 -15.81 -7.30
CA TRP A 224 7.08 -15.24 -8.55
C TRP A 224 6.40 -15.77 -9.79
N SER A 225 6.34 -17.10 -9.94
CA SER A 225 5.80 -17.73 -11.13
C SER A 225 4.28 -17.56 -11.21
N GLY A 226 3.60 -17.51 -10.05
CA GLY A 226 2.17 -17.28 -9.94
C GLY A 226 1.75 -15.92 -10.51
N GLU A 227 2.53 -14.87 -10.22
CA GLU A 227 2.31 -13.54 -10.80
C GLU A 227 2.42 -13.54 -12.33
N GLN A 228 3.35 -14.30 -12.92
CA GLN A 228 3.46 -14.41 -14.38
C GLN A 228 2.22 -15.04 -15.01
N LEU A 229 1.63 -16.04 -14.35
CA LEU A 229 0.40 -16.67 -14.78
C LEU A 229 -0.79 -15.69 -14.66
N ALA A 230 -0.88 -14.95 -13.56
CA ALA A 230 -1.89 -13.92 -13.36
C ALA A 230 -1.80 -12.83 -14.44
N LEU A 231 -0.61 -12.27 -14.67
CA LEU A 231 -0.38 -11.28 -15.72
C LEU A 231 -0.74 -11.80 -17.12
N ARG A 232 -0.56 -13.10 -17.38
CA ARG A 232 -1.02 -13.72 -18.63
C ARG A 232 -2.54 -13.78 -18.75
N GLU A 233 -3.25 -14.00 -17.65
CA GLU A 233 -4.72 -13.93 -17.60
C GLU A 233 -5.21 -12.49 -17.79
N GLN A 234 -4.55 -11.53 -17.14
CA GLN A 234 -4.94 -10.12 -17.13
C GLN A 234 -4.60 -9.38 -18.41
N LEU A 235 -3.46 -9.72 -19.04
CA LEU A 235 -2.92 -9.03 -20.21
C LEU A 235 -2.57 -10.03 -21.33
N PRO A 236 -3.54 -10.81 -21.85
CA PRO A 236 -3.26 -11.91 -22.77
C PRO A 236 -2.58 -11.46 -24.08
N ASP A 237 -2.81 -10.22 -24.52
CA ASP A 237 -2.19 -9.67 -25.74
C ASP A 237 -0.68 -9.42 -25.61
N LEU A 238 -0.16 -9.24 -24.39
CA LEU A 238 1.30 -9.14 -24.14
C LEU A 238 2.03 -10.46 -24.41
N PHE A 239 1.31 -11.58 -24.36
CA PHE A 239 1.87 -12.93 -24.56
C PHE A 239 1.69 -13.45 -26.00
N ARG A 240 1.28 -12.57 -26.93
CA ARG A 240 1.18 -12.87 -28.36
C ARG A 240 2.45 -12.42 -29.12
N PRO A 241 2.78 -13.03 -30.28
CA PRO A 241 3.90 -12.58 -31.10
C PRO A 241 3.81 -11.09 -31.46
N GLY A 242 4.92 -10.36 -31.35
CA GLY A 242 4.99 -8.92 -31.59
C GLY A 242 4.93 -8.04 -30.33
N SER A 243 4.60 -8.63 -29.18
CA SER A 243 4.69 -8.01 -27.85
C SER A 243 5.92 -8.52 -27.08
N TYR A 244 6.27 -7.85 -25.99
CA TYR A 244 7.32 -8.26 -25.06
C TYR A 244 6.82 -8.33 -23.62
N VAL A 245 7.13 -9.45 -22.97
CA VAL A 245 7.01 -9.59 -21.52
C VAL A 245 8.31 -10.14 -20.96
N ARG A 246 8.84 -9.53 -19.91
CA ARG A 246 10.12 -9.92 -19.30
C ARG A 246 9.96 -10.00 -17.79
N PHE A 247 10.46 -11.07 -17.20
CA PHE A 247 10.43 -11.30 -15.76
C PHE A 247 11.86 -11.38 -15.25
N TYR A 248 12.25 -10.36 -14.48
CA TYR A 248 13.56 -10.27 -13.86
C TYR A 248 13.48 -10.63 -12.39
N ASP A 249 14.45 -11.40 -11.96
CA ASP A 249 14.68 -11.71 -10.55
C ASP A 249 16.11 -11.30 -10.20
N TYR A 250 16.30 -10.73 -9.01
CA TYR A 250 17.59 -10.23 -8.54
C TYR A 250 18.70 -11.28 -8.55
N GLY A 251 18.35 -12.58 -8.48
CA GLY A 251 19.30 -13.70 -8.51
C GLY A 251 19.76 -14.10 -9.91
N MET A 252 19.15 -13.57 -10.98
CA MET A 252 19.53 -13.93 -12.37
C MET A 252 20.86 -13.31 -12.81
N GLN A 253 21.20 -12.13 -12.30
CA GLN A 253 22.44 -11.43 -12.61
C GLN A 253 22.85 -10.54 -11.44
N TYR A 254 24.11 -10.64 -11.02
CA TYR A 254 24.65 -9.83 -9.94
C TYR A 254 25.64 -8.76 -10.45
N PRO A 255 25.46 -7.47 -10.12
CA PRO A 255 24.28 -6.89 -9.49
C PRO A 255 23.11 -6.72 -10.50
N ALA A 256 21.88 -6.79 -9.99
CA ALA A 256 20.64 -6.65 -10.77
C ALA A 256 20.39 -5.21 -11.23
N LYS A 257 21.01 -4.22 -10.58
CA LYS A 257 20.95 -2.79 -10.92
C LYS A 257 21.03 -2.52 -12.42
N PHE A 258 22.09 -2.96 -13.10
CA PHE A 258 22.35 -2.59 -14.49
C PHE A 258 21.29 -3.08 -15.51
N PRO A 259 20.86 -4.36 -15.50
CA PRO A 259 19.77 -4.78 -16.39
C PRO A 259 18.45 -4.08 -16.06
N TYR A 260 18.19 -3.72 -14.80
CA TYR A 260 16.96 -3.04 -14.40
C TYR A 260 16.95 -1.62 -14.95
N LEU A 261 18.04 -0.89 -14.77
CA LEU A 261 18.23 0.44 -15.38
C LEU A 261 18.14 0.38 -16.90
N SER A 262 18.71 -0.66 -17.53
CA SER A 262 18.63 -0.85 -18.98
C SER A 262 17.18 -1.04 -19.44
N ALA A 263 16.37 -1.83 -18.73
CA ALA A 263 14.96 -1.99 -19.06
C ALA A 263 14.17 -0.69 -18.93
N THR A 264 14.46 0.13 -17.90
CA THR A 264 13.79 1.43 -17.74
C THR A 264 14.03 2.38 -18.90
N GLN A 265 15.15 2.27 -19.62
CA GLN A 265 15.51 3.16 -20.72
C GLN A 265 15.13 2.64 -22.11
N ARG A 266 14.56 1.43 -22.23
CA ARG A 266 14.17 0.90 -23.55
C ARG A 266 13.11 1.80 -24.19
N GLU A 267 13.31 2.14 -25.45
CA GLU A 267 12.40 3.01 -26.20
C GLU A 267 10.98 2.44 -26.30
N THR A 268 10.86 1.11 -26.33
CA THR A 268 9.57 0.40 -26.40
C THR A 268 8.90 0.19 -25.05
N ALA A 269 9.55 0.50 -23.92
CA ALA A 269 9.01 0.17 -22.60
C ALA A 269 7.67 0.87 -22.34
N ASP A 270 6.65 0.10 -21.97
CA ASP A 270 5.34 0.63 -21.59
C ASP A 270 5.15 0.64 -20.08
N VAL A 271 5.33 -0.53 -19.47
CA VAL A 271 5.10 -0.73 -18.04
C VAL A 271 6.29 -1.43 -17.40
N ILE A 272 6.72 -0.90 -16.26
CA ILE A 272 7.66 -1.60 -15.38
C ILE A 272 7.04 -1.76 -13.99
N LEU A 273 6.98 -2.99 -13.51
CA LEU A 273 6.53 -3.33 -12.16
C LEU A 273 7.75 -3.68 -11.32
N PHE A 274 8.02 -2.88 -10.29
CA PHE A 274 9.11 -3.09 -9.36
C PHE A 274 8.58 -3.62 -8.04
N HIS A 275 9.07 -4.79 -7.61
CA HIS A 275 8.74 -5.42 -6.33
C HIS A 275 9.99 -5.55 -5.47
N HIS A 276 10.19 -4.66 -4.51
CA HIS A 276 11.41 -4.65 -3.71
C HIS A 276 11.25 -3.84 -2.40
N HIS A 277 12.28 -3.82 -1.58
CA HIS A 277 12.35 -2.89 -0.45
C HIS A 277 12.80 -1.51 -0.93
N GLY A 278 12.36 -0.44 -0.28
CA GLY A 278 12.70 0.92 -0.70
C GLY A 278 12.91 1.89 0.45
N ALA A 279 13.59 2.99 0.13
CA ALA A 279 13.65 4.23 0.88
C ALA A 279 13.18 5.38 -0.04
N ASP A 280 13.09 6.61 0.46
CA ASP A 280 12.75 7.76 -0.37
C ASP A 280 13.75 8.01 -1.51
N ASP A 281 15.02 7.65 -1.30
CA ASP A 281 16.13 7.90 -2.22
C ASP A 281 16.74 6.65 -2.90
N THR A 282 16.25 5.45 -2.54
CA THR A 282 16.89 4.18 -2.91
C THR A 282 15.88 3.07 -3.21
N GLN A 283 16.14 2.28 -4.25
CA GLN A 283 15.49 1.00 -4.54
C GLN A 283 16.46 -0.14 -4.19
N TYR A 284 16.15 -0.90 -3.13
CA TYR A 284 17.01 -1.98 -2.64
C TYR A 284 16.80 -3.27 -3.45
N LEU A 285 17.77 -3.63 -4.29
CA LEU A 285 17.65 -4.74 -5.24
C LEU A 285 18.40 -5.99 -4.78
N ASN A 286 19.62 -5.86 -4.27
CA ASN A 286 20.46 -7.00 -3.96
C ASN A 286 20.97 -6.98 -2.53
N GLY A 287 21.07 -8.17 -1.92
CA GLY A 287 21.98 -8.40 -0.80
C GLY A 287 23.42 -8.62 -1.28
N TYR A 288 24.30 -9.02 -0.37
CA TYR A 288 25.62 -9.53 -0.76
C TYR A 288 25.51 -10.76 -1.66
N PRO A 289 26.48 -10.98 -2.58
CA PRO A 289 26.38 -12.01 -3.59
C PRO A 289 26.27 -13.40 -2.97
N GLU A 290 25.33 -14.20 -3.47
CA GLU A 290 25.16 -15.58 -3.03
C GLU A 290 26.27 -16.48 -3.60
N GLY A 291 26.75 -17.42 -2.80
CA GLY A 291 27.61 -18.50 -3.28
C GLY A 291 28.24 -19.35 -2.17
N SER A 292 28.69 -20.53 -2.57
CA SER A 292 29.33 -21.53 -1.70
C SER A 292 30.86 -21.50 -1.74
N GLY A 293 31.45 -20.60 -2.54
CA GLY A 293 32.89 -20.43 -2.61
C GLY A 293 33.45 -19.84 -1.31
N VAL A 294 34.44 -20.50 -0.71
CA VAL A 294 35.00 -20.14 0.59
C VAL A 294 35.41 -18.66 0.66
N ASN A 295 36.13 -18.15 -0.34
CA ASN A 295 36.59 -16.76 -0.35
C ASN A 295 35.42 -15.77 -0.42
N LEU A 296 34.39 -16.06 -1.23
CA LEU A 296 33.19 -15.23 -1.32
C LEU A 296 32.46 -15.17 0.02
N SER A 297 32.31 -16.32 0.70
CA SER A 297 31.69 -16.37 2.02
C SER A 297 32.49 -15.56 3.05
N ILE A 298 33.83 -15.67 3.03
CA ILE A 298 34.72 -14.89 3.90
C ILE A 298 34.55 -13.38 3.61
N ASP A 299 34.56 -12.98 2.35
CA ASP A 299 34.45 -11.58 1.95
C ASP A 299 33.10 -10.98 2.36
N ASN A 300 32.01 -11.71 2.18
CA ASN A 300 30.67 -11.29 2.62
C ASN A 300 30.62 -11.09 4.14
N VAL A 301 31.22 -12.00 4.92
CA VAL A 301 31.28 -11.88 6.38
C VAL A 301 32.15 -10.68 6.78
N LYS A 302 33.31 -10.48 6.15
CA LYS A 302 34.16 -9.30 6.38
C LYS A 302 33.39 -8.00 6.14
N ARG A 303 32.74 -7.85 4.98
CA ARG A 303 31.92 -6.65 4.65
C ARG A 303 30.81 -6.43 5.66
N TYR A 304 30.10 -7.49 6.05
CA TYR A 304 29.08 -7.41 7.11
C TYR A 304 29.68 -6.88 8.42
N LEU A 305 30.77 -7.47 8.89
CA LEU A 305 31.43 -7.06 10.13
C LEU A 305 31.95 -5.62 10.06
N ARG A 306 32.66 -5.25 8.99
CA ARG A 306 33.15 -3.87 8.78
C ARG A 306 31.99 -2.87 8.85
N SER A 307 30.85 -3.15 8.21
CA SER A 307 29.66 -2.28 8.30
C SER A 307 29.17 -2.06 9.74
N LYS A 308 29.24 -3.09 10.60
CA LYS A 308 28.85 -2.98 12.02
C LYS A 308 29.84 -2.16 12.82
N ILE A 309 31.13 -2.26 12.50
CA ILE A 309 32.18 -1.45 13.13
C ILE A 309 32.05 0.02 12.72
N VAL A 310 31.87 0.32 11.43
CA VAL A 310 31.62 1.70 10.96
C VAL A 310 30.38 2.28 11.67
N THR A 311 29.28 1.53 11.72
CA THR A 311 28.06 1.96 12.42
C THR A 311 28.31 2.25 13.91
N ALA A 312 29.12 1.42 14.59
CA ALA A 312 29.47 1.64 15.99
C ALA A 312 30.30 2.91 16.17
N TYR A 313 31.29 3.12 15.30
CA TYR A 313 32.12 4.32 15.28
C TYR A 313 31.29 5.60 15.06
N GLU A 314 30.44 5.63 14.03
CA GLU A 314 29.56 6.78 13.73
C GLU A 314 28.60 7.09 14.88
N ARG A 315 28.08 6.05 15.54
CA ARG A 315 27.20 6.19 16.71
C ARG A 315 27.96 6.43 18.02
N LYS A 316 29.27 6.67 17.97
CA LYS A 316 30.14 6.93 19.12
C LYS A 316 30.04 5.82 20.18
N LYS A 317 29.87 4.57 19.73
CA LYS A 317 29.89 3.37 20.58
C LYS A 317 31.33 2.85 20.72
N ASP A 318 31.54 1.98 21.71
CA ASP A 318 32.82 1.30 21.93
C ASP A 318 33.13 0.32 20.78
N VAL A 319 34.06 0.70 19.91
CA VAL A 319 34.46 -0.05 18.72
C VAL A 319 35.16 -1.35 19.10
N GLU A 320 36.09 -1.33 20.05
CA GLU A 320 36.87 -2.51 20.44
C GLU A 320 35.99 -3.56 21.10
N LYS A 321 35.07 -3.13 21.98
CA LYS A 321 34.05 -4.02 22.52
C LYS A 321 33.17 -4.61 21.42
N THR A 322 32.75 -3.80 20.44
CA THR A 322 31.92 -4.26 19.32
C THR A 322 32.64 -5.33 18.49
N LYS A 323 33.93 -5.15 18.20
CA LYS A 323 34.76 -6.17 17.52
C LYS A 323 34.77 -7.49 18.29
N GLN A 324 35.02 -7.44 19.60
CA GLN A 324 35.06 -8.63 20.45
C GLN A 324 33.70 -9.34 20.54
N ASP A 325 32.60 -8.59 20.65
CA ASP A 325 31.24 -9.13 20.72
C ASP A 325 30.86 -9.88 19.42
N TYR A 326 31.21 -9.33 18.25
CA TYR A 326 30.97 -10.00 16.97
C TYR A 326 31.90 -11.19 16.74
N SER A 327 33.18 -11.08 17.14
CA SER A 327 34.13 -12.19 17.08
C SER A 327 33.62 -13.39 17.89
N ARG A 328 33.15 -13.16 19.11
CA ARG A 328 32.59 -14.20 19.98
C ARG A 328 31.28 -14.77 19.47
N SER A 329 30.34 -13.93 19.04
CA SER A 329 29.01 -14.39 18.63
C SER A 329 29.01 -15.17 17.32
N LEU A 330 29.92 -14.82 16.39
CA LEU A 330 30.00 -15.46 15.07
C LEU A 330 31.16 -16.45 14.93
N GLY A 331 32.07 -16.53 15.91
CA GLY A 331 33.22 -17.44 15.87
C GLY A 331 34.28 -17.06 14.82
N VAL A 332 34.45 -15.77 14.56
CA VAL A 332 35.34 -15.22 13.51
C VAL A 332 36.50 -14.43 14.11
N PRO A 333 37.69 -14.38 13.48
CA PRO A 333 38.84 -13.69 14.04
C PRO A 333 38.65 -12.16 14.02
N VAL A 334 39.13 -11.49 15.07
CA VAL A 334 39.09 -10.01 15.18
C VAL A 334 39.82 -9.33 14.00
N ALA A 335 40.86 -9.98 13.46
CA ALA A 335 41.61 -9.51 12.29
C ALA A 335 40.74 -9.21 11.05
N TRP A 336 39.52 -9.74 10.96
CA TRP A 336 38.58 -9.45 9.87
C TRP A 336 37.88 -8.08 10.02
N MET A 337 38.12 -7.36 11.11
CA MET A 337 37.50 -6.08 11.45
C MET A 337 38.53 -4.96 11.69
N GLU A 338 39.83 -5.25 11.65
CA GLU A 338 40.86 -4.26 12.00
C GLU A 338 40.97 -3.13 10.97
N ASP A 339 40.76 -3.47 9.69
CA ASP A 339 40.76 -2.53 8.56
C ASP A 339 39.41 -1.81 8.37
N ALA A 340 38.43 -2.02 9.26
CA ALA A 340 37.07 -1.49 9.07
C ALA A 340 36.99 0.05 9.00
N LEU A 341 37.94 0.75 9.63
CA LEU A 341 38.03 2.22 9.64
C LEU A 341 39.15 2.74 8.74
N ASP A 342 39.78 1.88 7.93
CA ASP A 342 40.71 2.32 6.90
C ASP A 342 39.94 3.08 5.81
N PRO A 343 40.32 4.34 5.47
CA PRO A 343 39.59 5.14 4.48
C PRO A 343 39.43 4.49 3.10
N GLU A 344 40.44 3.75 2.63
CA GLU A 344 40.40 3.08 1.33
C GLU A 344 39.41 1.92 1.36
N VAL A 345 39.41 1.16 2.47
CA VAL A 345 38.46 0.06 2.67
C VAL A 345 37.02 0.57 2.78
N MET A 346 36.81 1.66 3.53
CA MET A 346 35.50 2.30 3.64
C MET A 346 35.00 2.78 2.28
N ALA A 347 35.87 3.37 1.46
CA ALA A 347 35.54 3.80 0.10
C ALA A 347 35.19 2.59 -0.80
N GLN A 348 35.96 1.50 -0.73
CA GLN A 348 35.68 0.27 -1.48
C GLN A 348 34.35 -0.38 -1.09
N ASP A 349 34.03 -0.43 0.21
CA ASP A 349 32.74 -0.95 0.68
C ASP A 349 31.58 -0.04 0.31
N SER A 350 31.76 1.28 0.37
CA SER A 350 30.77 2.25 -0.07
C SER A 350 30.45 2.12 -1.56
N LEU A 351 31.49 2.05 -2.42
CA LEU A 351 31.33 1.85 -3.86
C LEU A 351 30.69 0.49 -4.20
N PHE A 352 31.02 -0.55 -3.43
CA PHE A 352 30.40 -1.86 -3.59
C PHE A 352 28.90 -1.80 -3.27
N ASN A 353 28.53 -1.21 -2.14
CA ASN A 353 27.14 -1.07 -1.72
C ASN A 353 26.34 -0.22 -2.72
N ALA A 354 26.89 0.92 -3.16
CA ALA A 354 26.25 1.78 -4.15
C ALA A 354 26.02 1.11 -5.53
N ARG A 355 26.73 0.01 -5.82
CA ARG A 355 26.54 -0.79 -7.05
C ARG A 355 25.41 -1.82 -6.94
N MET A 356 24.99 -2.19 -5.73
CA MET A 356 23.95 -3.20 -5.51
C MET A 356 22.55 -2.65 -5.79
N ASP A 357 22.34 -1.37 -5.53
CA ASP A 357 21.02 -0.74 -5.47
C ASP A 357 20.90 0.44 -6.44
N ILE A 358 19.67 0.83 -6.79
CA ILE A 358 19.42 2.03 -7.59
C ILE A 358 19.20 3.21 -6.66
N HIS A 359 20.02 4.25 -6.78
CA HIS A 359 19.88 5.50 -6.02
C HIS A 359 19.33 6.62 -6.91
N LEU A 360 18.84 7.70 -6.29
CA LEU A 360 18.40 8.92 -7.00
C LEU A 360 19.43 9.43 -8.01
N SER A 361 20.72 9.41 -7.63
CA SER A 361 21.82 9.85 -8.48
C SER A 361 21.93 9.05 -9.78
N ASP A 362 21.65 7.74 -9.75
CA ASP A 362 21.56 6.93 -10.95
C ASP A 362 20.41 7.41 -11.83
N ILE A 363 19.20 7.51 -11.26
CA ILE A 363 17.97 7.85 -12.01
C ILE A 363 18.08 9.22 -12.67
N HIS A 364 18.66 10.20 -11.98
CA HIS A 364 18.90 11.53 -12.53
C HIS A 364 19.84 11.54 -13.74
N ALA A 365 20.69 10.52 -13.89
CA ALA A 365 21.55 10.34 -15.05
C ALA A 365 20.89 9.49 -16.16
N LEU A 366 19.72 8.91 -15.91
CA LEU A 366 18.98 8.08 -16.88
C LEU A 366 18.04 8.90 -17.75
N ARG A 367 17.56 8.23 -18.80
CA ARG A 367 16.40 8.63 -19.59
C ARG A 367 15.29 7.58 -19.46
N PRO A 368 14.53 7.54 -18.35
CA PRO A 368 13.48 6.55 -18.13
C PRO A 368 12.38 6.69 -19.19
N ASN A 369 12.11 5.62 -19.93
CA ASN A 369 11.22 5.59 -21.07
C ASN A 369 9.89 4.87 -20.83
N ALA A 370 9.82 3.95 -19.85
CA ALA A 370 8.59 3.27 -19.48
C ALA A 370 7.47 4.27 -19.18
N ARG A 371 6.35 4.22 -19.91
CA ARG A 371 5.22 5.17 -19.76
C ARG A 371 4.68 5.20 -18.34
N PHE A 372 4.53 4.02 -17.75
CA PHE A 372 4.10 3.80 -16.38
C PHE A 372 5.12 2.93 -15.62
N VAL A 373 5.46 3.35 -14.40
CA VAL A 373 6.30 2.55 -13.48
C VAL A 373 5.62 2.40 -12.14
N MET A 374 5.43 1.17 -11.67
CA MET A 374 4.86 0.88 -10.37
C MET A 374 5.97 0.51 -9.38
N PHE A 375 6.09 1.24 -8.28
CA PHE A 375 6.98 0.92 -7.16
C PHE A 375 6.18 0.26 -6.04
N ASP A 376 6.20 -1.07 -6.03
CA ASP A 376 5.79 -1.85 -4.87
C ASP A 376 6.92 -1.91 -3.84
N ALA A 377 7.18 -0.75 -3.24
CA ALA A 377 8.24 -0.54 -2.28
C ALA A 377 7.89 0.58 -1.28
N CYS A 378 8.48 0.50 -0.10
CA CYS A 378 8.33 1.53 0.95
C CYS A 378 8.95 2.85 0.47
N PHE A 379 8.34 3.99 0.83
CA PHE A 379 8.88 5.35 0.69
C PHE A 379 9.25 5.86 -0.72
N ASN A 380 9.31 5.02 -1.77
CA ASN A 380 9.67 5.47 -3.12
C ASN A 380 8.74 6.53 -3.71
N GLY A 381 7.51 6.66 -3.20
CA GLY A 381 6.54 7.69 -3.59
C GLY A 381 6.43 8.84 -2.59
N SER A 382 7.50 9.18 -1.87
CA SER A 382 7.53 10.23 -0.85
C SER A 382 7.47 11.65 -1.43
N PHE A 383 6.43 11.94 -2.23
CA PHE A 383 6.21 13.22 -2.93
C PHE A 383 6.23 14.46 -2.01
N HIS A 384 6.02 14.25 -0.70
CA HIS A 384 6.06 15.31 0.31
C HIS A 384 7.47 15.90 0.49
N LEU A 385 8.52 15.13 0.18
CA LEU A 385 9.93 15.55 0.21
C LEU A 385 10.32 16.41 -1.00
N GLU A 386 11.57 16.90 -1.01
CA GLU A 386 12.10 17.75 -2.10
C GLU A 386 12.44 16.95 -3.37
N ASP A 387 12.79 15.67 -3.21
CA ASP A 387 13.08 14.71 -4.27
C ASP A 387 12.73 13.30 -3.76
N CYS A 388 12.34 12.39 -4.66
CA CYS A 388 12.10 10.99 -4.33
C CYS A 388 12.19 10.11 -5.60
N ILE A 389 12.32 8.79 -5.42
CA ILE A 389 12.47 7.84 -6.54
C ILE A 389 11.41 8.07 -7.62
N ALA A 390 10.12 8.13 -7.25
CA ALA A 390 9.03 8.31 -8.19
C ALA A 390 9.12 9.62 -8.99
N ASP A 391 9.43 10.74 -8.33
CA ASP A 391 9.61 12.04 -8.97
C ASP A 391 10.78 12.03 -9.95
N ALA A 392 11.90 11.42 -9.56
CA ALA A 392 13.10 11.32 -10.40
C ALA A 392 12.83 10.60 -11.72
N TYR A 393 11.95 9.59 -11.75
CA TYR A 393 11.53 8.92 -12.98
C TYR A 393 10.69 9.83 -13.87
N ILE A 394 9.65 10.48 -13.34
CA ILE A 394 8.75 11.30 -14.17
C ILE A 394 9.42 12.59 -14.65
N PHE A 395 10.36 13.16 -13.91
CA PHE A 395 11.04 14.41 -14.32
C PHE A 395 12.30 14.19 -15.17
N GLY A 396 12.69 12.93 -15.39
CA GLY A 396 13.76 12.53 -16.31
C GLY A 396 13.47 12.91 -17.77
N GLU A 397 14.53 12.96 -18.59
CA GLU A 397 14.44 13.39 -20.00
C GLU A 397 13.76 12.36 -20.91
N GLY A 398 13.58 11.13 -20.45
CA GLY A 398 12.91 10.07 -21.20
C GLY A 398 11.38 10.20 -21.20
N ASN A 399 10.73 9.11 -21.57
CA ASN A 399 9.30 8.99 -21.85
C ASN A 399 8.38 8.59 -20.68
N THR A 400 8.89 8.43 -19.46
CA THR A 400 8.05 8.15 -18.29
C THR A 400 7.11 9.32 -17.98
N VAL A 401 5.81 9.01 -17.90
CA VAL A 401 4.74 9.99 -17.67
C VAL A 401 4.21 9.90 -16.25
N VAL A 402 4.12 8.69 -15.72
CA VAL A 402 3.39 8.44 -14.48
C VAL A 402 4.03 7.29 -13.73
N THR A 403 4.00 7.39 -12.41
CA THR A 403 4.45 6.36 -11.50
C THR A 403 3.40 6.12 -10.43
N GLN A 404 3.43 4.95 -9.80
CA GLN A 404 2.74 4.70 -8.54
C GLN A 404 3.79 4.41 -7.46
N GLY A 405 3.68 5.03 -6.28
CA GLY A 405 4.61 4.79 -5.18
C GLY A 405 3.97 5.00 -3.81
N ASN A 406 4.69 4.61 -2.75
CA ASN A 406 4.20 4.72 -1.38
C ASN A 406 4.95 5.80 -0.59
N THR A 407 4.24 6.61 0.20
CA THR A 407 4.82 7.67 1.05
C THR A 407 5.41 7.15 2.36
N VAL A 408 5.01 5.95 2.79
CA VAL A 408 5.51 5.27 3.99
C VAL A 408 5.69 3.76 3.74
N ASN A 409 5.92 2.98 4.80
CA ASN A 409 6.06 1.52 4.73
C ASN A 409 4.81 0.84 4.13
N THR A 410 5.03 -0.10 3.21
CA THR A 410 4.01 -1.00 2.66
C THR A 410 4.27 -2.46 3.06
N ILE A 411 3.21 -3.27 3.15
CA ILE A 411 3.34 -4.74 3.30
C ILE A 411 3.56 -5.40 1.92
N GLN A 412 4.17 -6.59 1.93
CA GLN A 412 4.37 -7.42 0.74
C GLN A 412 3.16 -8.33 0.44
N ASP A 413 2.42 -8.78 1.47
CA ASP A 413 1.20 -9.59 1.30
C ASP A 413 0.00 -8.72 0.91
N LYS A 414 0.06 -8.20 -0.31
CA LYS A 414 -1.06 -7.60 -1.02
C LYS A 414 -1.25 -8.32 -2.35
N TRP A 415 -2.26 -7.89 -3.10
CA TRP A 415 -2.43 -8.28 -4.50
C TRP A 415 -1.74 -7.21 -5.37
N PRO A 416 -0.49 -7.44 -5.81
CA PRO A 416 0.35 -6.39 -6.40
C PRO A 416 -0.15 -5.90 -7.76
N ASP A 417 -0.75 -6.77 -8.56
CA ASP A 417 -1.23 -6.57 -9.92
C ASP A 417 -2.77 -6.50 -10.01
N GLU A 418 -3.46 -6.17 -8.90
CA GLU A 418 -4.92 -6.13 -8.84
C GLU A 418 -5.50 -5.23 -9.96
N TYR A 419 -6.35 -5.83 -10.80
CA TYR A 419 -7.01 -5.20 -11.96
C TYR A 419 -6.10 -4.61 -13.06
N LEU A 420 -4.79 -4.91 -13.10
CA LEU A 420 -3.86 -4.28 -14.04
C LEU A 420 -4.28 -4.45 -15.52
N GLY A 421 -4.99 -5.52 -15.85
CA GLY A 421 -5.54 -5.83 -17.16
C GLY A 421 -6.46 -4.75 -17.72
N VAL A 422 -7.13 -3.96 -16.88
CA VAL A 422 -8.04 -2.90 -17.38
C VAL A 422 -7.28 -1.75 -18.06
N LEU A 423 -5.97 -1.62 -17.83
CA LEU A 423 -5.14 -0.64 -18.53
C LEU A 423 -5.09 -0.92 -20.04
N ALA A 424 -5.09 -2.20 -20.46
CA ALA A 424 -5.17 -2.58 -21.88
C ALA A 424 -6.54 -2.25 -22.52
N CYS A 425 -7.58 -2.05 -21.71
CA CYS A 425 -8.88 -1.53 -22.13
C CYS A 425 -8.93 0.01 -22.21
N GLY A 426 -7.80 0.69 -22.01
CA GLY A 426 -7.69 2.14 -22.06
C GLY A 426 -8.28 2.85 -20.83
N VAL A 427 -8.39 2.16 -19.70
CA VAL A 427 -8.68 2.80 -18.40
C VAL A 427 -7.52 3.73 -18.04
N ARG A 428 -7.86 4.93 -17.56
CA ARG A 428 -6.88 5.91 -17.06
C ARG A 428 -6.17 5.35 -15.84
N ILE A 429 -4.87 5.58 -15.72
CA ILE A 429 -4.08 5.02 -14.62
C ILE A 429 -4.63 5.44 -13.26
N GLY A 430 -5.01 6.71 -13.05
CA GLY A 430 -5.66 7.13 -11.81
C GLY A 430 -6.98 6.41 -11.54
N GLN A 431 -7.78 6.17 -12.58
CA GLN A 431 -9.07 5.49 -12.46
C GLN A 431 -8.92 4.00 -12.11
N TRP A 432 -7.86 3.34 -12.57
CA TRP A 432 -7.47 2.01 -12.08
C TRP A 432 -7.00 2.11 -10.61
N ALA A 433 -6.09 3.05 -10.34
CA ALA A 433 -5.37 3.13 -9.08
C ALA A 433 -6.27 3.38 -7.86
N ARG A 434 -7.35 4.15 -8.02
CA ARG A 434 -8.34 4.36 -6.93
C ARG A 434 -8.97 3.07 -6.39
N HIS A 435 -8.89 1.96 -7.13
CA HIS A 435 -9.42 0.66 -6.71
C HIS A 435 -8.42 -0.17 -5.91
N VAL A 436 -7.15 0.22 -5.86
CA VAL A 436 -6.05 -0.58 -5.28
C VAL A 436 -5.22 0.18 -4.24
N HIS A 437 -5.54 1.45 -3.98
CA HIS A 437 -4.77 2.31 -3.10
C HIS A 437 -5.05 2.10 -1.61
N PHE A 438 -3.98 2.23 -0.82
CA PHE A 438 -4.03 2.49 0.62
C PHE A 438 -3.84 3.99 0.90
N LEU A 439 -3.77 4.39 2.18
CA LEU A 439 -3.45 5.77 2.55
C LEU A 439 -2.11 6.23 1.97
N GLU A 440 -1.12 5.34 1.94
CA GLU A 440 0.24 5.65 1.52
C GLU A 440 0.45 5.59 0.01
N THR A 441 -0.46 4.98 -0.76
CA THR A 441 -0.25 4.69 -2.19
C THR A 441 -0.77 5.83 -3.06
N HIS A 442 0.07 6.39 -3.93
CA HIS A 442 -0.28 7.55 -4.75
C HIS A 442 0.19 7.43 -6.19
N ILE A 443 -0.56 8.07 -7.09
CA ILE A 443 -0.13 8.33 -8.46
C ILE A 443 0.68 9.62 -8.48
N ILE A 444 1.89 9.53 -9.01
CA ILE A 444 2.83 10.65 -9.17
C ILE A 444 3.03 10.85 -10.67
N GLY A 445 2.66 12.04 -11.17
CA GLY A 445 2.55 12.34 -12.61
C GLY A 445 1.10 12.55 -13.08
N ASP A 446 0.85 12.38 -14.38
CA ASP A 446 -0.46 12.56 -15.01
C ASP A 446 -1.36 11.33 -14.75
N PRO A 447 -2.39 11.44 -13.87
CA PRO A 447 -3.27 10.31 -13.59
C PRO A 447 -4.23 10.01 -14.76
N THR A 448 -4.33 10.90 -15.75
CA THR A 448 -5.22 10.75 -16.91
C THR A 448 -4.56 10.01 -18.07
N TYR A 449 -3.26 9.68 -17.98
CA TYR A 449 -2.60 8.87 -19.00
C TYR A 449 -3.30 7.52 -19.10
N ARG A 450 -3.48 7.05 -20.33
CA ARG A 450 -4.10 5.77 -20.66
C ARG A 450 -3.40 5.17 -21.87
N PHE A 451 -3.32 3.84 -21.89
CA PHE A 451 -2.92 3.13 -23.09
C PHE A 451 -4.06 3.13 -24.12
N ALA A 452 -3.73 2.88 -25.38
CA ALA A 452 -4.73 2.67 -26.42
C ALA A 452 -5.56 1.42 -26.07
N ASN A 453 -6.89 1.52 -26.12
CA ASN A 453 -7.76 0.36 -25.96
C ASN A 453 -7.56 -0.58 -27.16
N THR A 454 -6.92 -1.74 -26.92
CA THR A 454 -6.69 -2.78 -27.94
C THR A 454 -7.75 -3.89 -27.88
N GLY A 455 -8.62 -3.88 -26.88
CA GLY A 455 -9.73 -4.83 -26.69
C GLY A 455 -11.01 -4.41 -27.43
N ASP A 456 -12.16 -4.49 -26.75
CA ASP A 456 -13.43 -4.03 -27.34
C ASP A 456 -13.47 -2.50 -27.40
N SER A 457 -13.25 -1.97 -28.61
CA SER A 457 -13.33 -0.53 -28.89
C SER A 457 -14.67 0.14 -28.54
N ARG A 458 -15.74 -0.65 -28.33
CA ARG A 458 -17.06 -0.14 -27.91
C ARG A 458 -17.21 -0.05 -26.40
N LEU A 459 -16.29 -0.65 -25.64
CA LEU A 459 -16.30 -0.65 -24.18
C LEU A 459 -15.50 0.56 -23.66
N ASP A 460 -16.22 1.61 -23.28
CA ASP A 460 -15.64 2.74 -22.55
C ASP A 460 -15.73 2.49 -21.03
N LEU A 461 -14.73 1.78 -20.49
CA LEU A 461 -14.67 1.47 -19.06
C LEU A 461 -14.52 2.72 -18.19
N ASN A 462 -13.84 3.78 -18.65
CA ASN A 462 -13.72 5.02 -17.87
C ASN A 462 -15.10 5.60 -17.58
N LYS A 463 -15.94 5.73 -18.62
CA LYS A 463 -17.32 6.21 -18.47
C LYS A 463 -18.17 5.27 -17.62
N ILE A 464 -18.11 3.96 -17.86
CA ILE A 464 -18.91 2.96 -17.12
C ILE A 464 -18.60 3.02 -15.62
N LEU A 465 -17.32 3.10 -15.25
CA LEU A 465 -16.86 3.13 -13.86
C LEU A 465 -17.30 4.37 -13.08
N VAL A 466 -17.72 5.43 -13.76
CA VAL A 466 -18.23 6.66 -13.14
C VAL A 466 -19.76 6.74 -13.21
N LYS A 467 -20.34 6.58 -14.41
CA LYS A 467 -21.76 6.82 -14.65
C LYS A 467 -22.65 5.62 -14.36
N GLU A 468 -22.13 4.42 -14.59
CA GLU A 468 -22.87 3.16 -14.44
C GLU A 468 -22.46 2.40 -13.17
N LYS A 469 -21.72 3.03 -12.25
CA LYS A 469 -21.25 2.39 -11.01
C LYS A 469 -22.37 1.77 -10.18
N LYS A 470 -23.60 2.29 -10.27
CA LYS A 470 -24.80 1.76 -9.59
C LYS A 470 -25.68 0.82 -10.43
N ASN A 471 -25.28 0.52 -11.67
CA ASN A 471 -26.09 -0.29 -12.58
C ASN A 471 -25.82 -1.79 -12.37
N VAL A 472 -26.48 -2.37 -11.37
CA VAL A 472 -26.34 -3.80 -11.01
C VAL A 472 -26.54 -4.73 -12.21
N ALA A 473 -27.56 -4.46 -13.04
CA ALA A 473 -27.84 -5.29 -14.23
C ALA A 473 -26.72 -5.25 -15.27
N LEU A 474 -26.00 -4.13 -15.42
CA LEU A 474 -24.83 -4.04 -16.26
C LEU A 474 -23.68 -4.88 -15.71
N TRP A 475 -23.40 -4.79 -14.41
CA TRP A 475 -22.32 -5.54 -13.78
C TRP A 475 -22.52 -7.05 -13.86
N HIS A 476 -23.75 -7.54 -13.69
CA HIS A 476 -24.10 -8.94 -13.98
C HIS A 476 -23.77 -9.37 -15.42
N ARG A 477 -23.95 -8.49 -16.41
CA ARG A 477 -23.55 -8.78 -17.80
C ARG A 477 -22.03 -8.80 -17.97
N MET A 478 -21.31 -7.93 -17.26
CA MET A 478 -19.85 -7.83 -17.32
C MET A 478 -19.13 -9.07 -16.75
N LEU A 479 -19.79 -9.88 -15.92
CA LEU A 479 -19.27 -11.19 -15.48
C LEU A 479 -18.98 -12.16 -16.63
N LYS A 480 -19.56 -11.93 -17.81
CA LYS A 480 -19.32 -12.74 -19.02
C LYS A 480 -18.26 -12.16 -19.96
N HIS A 481 -17.62 -11.05 -19.57
CA HIS A 481 -16.60 -10.40 -20.40
C HIS A 481 -15.37 -11.31 -20.56
N PRO A 482 -14.72 -11.38 -21.73
CA PRO A 482 -13.58 -12.28 -21.95
C PRO A 482 -12.33 -11.92 -21.13
N LEU A 483 -12.17 -10.67 -20.72
CA LEU A 483 -11.06 -10.23 -19.87
C LEU A 483 -11.36 -10.49 -18.39
N PRO A 484 -10.56 -11.30 -17.68
CA PRO A 484 -10.77 -11.66 -16.27
C PRO A 484 -10.88 -10.46 -15.33
N ASP A 485 -10.07 -9.42 -15.54
CA ASP A 485 -10.10 -8.24 -14.67
C ASP A 485 -11.39 -7.42 -14.82
N VAL A 486 -12.08 -7.49 -15.95
CA VAL A 486 -13.42 -6.89 -16.09
C VAL A 486 -14.45 -7.70 -15.30
N GLN A 487 -14.31 -9.03 -15.23
CA GLN A 487 -15.16 -9.88 -14.39
C GLN A 487 -14.91 -9.59 -12.90
N ALA A 488 -13.65 -9.53 -12.50
CA ALA A 488 -13.26 -9.23 -11.12
C ALA A 488 -13.76 -7.83 -10.70
N MET A 489 -13.60 -6.83 -11.57
CA MET A 489 -14.15 -5.50 -11.33
C MET A 489 -15.69 -5.49 -11.26
N ALA A 490 -16.37 -6.30 -12.06
CA ALA A 490 -17.81 -6.45 -11.97
C ALA A 490 -18.25 -7.04 -10.62
N LEU A 491 -17.54 -8.06 -10.10
CA LEU A 491 -17.78 -8.60 -8.75
C LEU A 491 -17.59 -7.51 -7.68
N ARG A 492 -16.50 -6.73 -7.77
CA ARG A 492 -16.25 -5.58 -6.88
C ARG A 492 -17.42 -4.59 -6.91
N LYS A 493 -17.95 -4.26 -8.09
CA LYS A 493 -19.08 -3.35 -8.22
C LYS A 493 -20.39 -3.92 -7.70
N LEU A 494 -20.63 -5.23 -7.83
CA LEU A 494 -21.78 -5.87 -7.19
C LEU A 494 -21.67 -5.82 -5.66
N PHE A 495 -20.47 -6.02 -5.10
CA PHE A 495 -20.19 -5.84 -3.67
C PHE A 495 -20.44 -4.40 -3.19
N GLU A 496 -19.88 -3.40 -3.89
CA GLU A 496 -20.11 -1.99 -3.55
C GLU A 496 -21.60 -1.58 -3.59
N ASN A 497 -22.40 -2.25 -4.43
CA ASN A 497 -23.85 -2.03 -4.53
C ASN A 497 -24.69 -2.91 -3.60
N GLN A 498 -24.05 -3.72 -2.74
CA GLN A 498 -24.73 -4.63 -1.81
C GLN A 498 -25.74 -5.54 -2.53
N ASP A 499 -25.35 -6.11 -3.67
CA ASP A 499 -26.22 -6.98 -4.46
C ASP A 499 -26.73 -8.17 -3.64
N LYS A 500 -28.01 -8.51 -3.80
CA LYS A 500 -28.64 -9.56 -3.00
C LYS A 500 -28.18 -10.94 -3.45
N GLY A 501 -27.78 -11.79 -2.50
CA GLY A 501 -27.28 -13.14 -2.79
C GLY A 501 -25.88 -13.16 -3.40
N LEU A 502 -25.12 -12.08 -3.24
CA LEU A 502 -23.77 -11.96 -3.77
C LEU A 502 -22.82 -13.05 -3.25
N ASP A 503 -22.94 -13.46 -1.98
CA ASP A 503 -22.13 -14.54 -1.41
C ASP A 503 -22.28 -15.87 -2.17
N LEU A 504 -23.51 -16.26 -2.51
CA LEU A 504 -23.78 -17.45 -3.32
C LEU A 504 -23.28 -17.29 -4.76
N LEU A 505 -23.38 -16.09 -5.33
CA LEU A 505 -22.79 -15.80 -6.64
C LEU A 505 -21.26 -15.94 -6.61
N LEU A 506 -20.59 -15.35 -5.61
CA LEU A 506 -19.14 -15.44 -5.42
C LEU A 506 -18.71 -16.90 -5.25
N GLN A 507 -19.48 -17.70 -4.51
CA GLN A 507 -19.25 -19.14 -4.37
C GLN A 507 -19.30 -19.86 -5.73
N SER A 508 -20.35 -19.61 -6.51
CA SER A 508 -20.55 -20.22 -7.82
C SER A 508 -19.45 -19.83 -8.81
N VAL A 509 -19.10 -18.54 -8.84
CA VAL A 509 -18.03 -18.01 -9.69
C VAL A 509 -16.67 -18.57 -9.26
N TYR A 510 -16.38 -18.65 -7.97
CA TYR A 510 -15.14 -19.24 -7.46
C TYR A 510 -14.96 -20.68 -7.97
N ARG A 511 -16.01 -21.51 -7.85
CA ARG A 511 -15.97 -22.93 -8.23
C ARG A 511 -15.89 -23.18 -9.73
N SER A 512 -16.31 -22.22 -10.56
CA SER A 512 -16.43 -22.39 -12.01
C SER A 512 -15.40 -21.60 -12.82
N SER A 513 -14.84 -20.52 -12.28
CA SER A 513 -13.93 -19.65 -13.01
C SER A 513 -12.57 -20.32 -13.25
N PRO A 514 -12.08 -20.34 -14.51
CA PRO A 514 -10.75 -20.87 -14.80
C PRO A 514 -9.64 -19.90 -14.36
N TYR A 515 -9.96 -18.63 -14.12
CA TYR A 515 -8.98 -17.56 -13.88
C TYR A 515 -8.65 -17.39 -12.40
N GLY A 516 -7.37 -17.50 -12.05
CA GLY A 516 -6.88 -17.30 -10.69
C GLY A 516 -7.26 -15.93 -10.13
N VAL A 517 -7.16 -14.87 -10.94
CA VAL A 517 -7.50 -13.50 -10.52
C VAL A 517 -8.97 -13.34 -10.16
N VAL A 518 -9.89 -14.00 -10.86
CA VAL A 518 -11.32 -13.95 -10.54
C VAL A 518 -11.61 -14.71 -9.25
N ARG A 519 -10.96 -15.87 -9.04
CA ARG A 519 -11.09 -16.64 -7.79
C ARG A 519 -10.52 -15.87 -6.59
N MET A 520 -9.42 -15.14 -6.77
CA MET A 520 -8.84 -14.26 -5.75
C MET A 520 -9.81 -13.14 -5.35
N GLU A 521 -10.46 -12.50 -6.32
CA GLU A 521 -11.49 -11.48 -6.04
C GLU A 521 -12.69 -12.08 -5.28
N CYS A 522 -13.17 -13.26 -5.69
CA CYS A 522 -14.23 -13.95 -4.95
C CYS A 522 -13.85 -14.22 -3.49
N LEU A 523 -12.64 -14.75 -3.26
CA LEU A 523 -12.14 -15.03 -1.92
C LEU A 523 -12.02 -13.76 -1.07
N LYS A 524 -11.43 -12.69 -1.64
CA LYS A 524 -11.32 -11.37 -0.99
C LYS A 524 -12.70 -10.84 -0.60
N LEU A 525 -13.67 -10.85 -1.51
CA LEU A 525 -15.01 -10.34 -1.24
C LEU A 525 -15.78 -11.15 -0.20
N LEU A 526 -15.68 -12.49 -0.21
CA LEU A 526 -16.27 -13.34 0.82
C LEU A 526 -15.70 -13.01 2.22
N TYR A 527 -14.40 -12.73 2.29
CA TYR A 527 -13.73 -12.31 3.51
C TYR A 527 -14.16 -10.92 3.98
N GLU A 528 -14.21 -9.93 3.09
CA GLU A 528 -14.70 -8.57 3.40
C GLU A 528 -16.15 -8.58 3.90
N MET A 529 -17.02 -9.41 3.29
CA MET A 529 -18.40 -9.59 3.71
C MET A 529 -18.54 -10.32 5.06
N ASN A 530 -17.47 -10.93 5.58
CA ASN A 530 -17.52 -11.88 6.69
C ASN A 530 -18.56 -12.99 6.44
N SER A 531 -18.65 -13.45 5.19
CA SER A 531 -19.66 -14.42 4.80
C SER A 531 -19.33 -15.81 5.36
N PRO A 532 -20.30 -16.54 5.94
CA PRO A 532 -20.08 -17.93 6.37
C PRO A 532 -19.71 -18.84 5.18
N VAL A 533 -20.09 -18.47 3.96
CA VAL A 533 -19.72 -19.17 2.72
C VAL A 533 -18.20 -19.24 2.52
N LEU A 534 -17.43 -18.33 3.13
CA LEU A 534 -15.97 -18.37 3.15
C LEU A 534 -15.47 -19.75 3.61
N PHE A 535 -16.03 -20.32 4.68
CA PHE A 535 -15.58 -21.59 5.25
C PHE A 535 -15.84 -22.78 4.32
N GLU A 536 -16.80 -22.67 3.40
CA GLU A 536 -17.05 -23.68 2.37
C GLU A 536 -16.08 -23.59 1.19
N ILE A 537 -15.50 -22.40 0.97
CA ILE A 537 -14.52 -22.13 -0.09
C ILE A 537 -13.09 -22.38 0.38
N LEU A 538 -12.77 -22.14 1.66
CA LEU A 538 -11.42 -22.34 2.21
C LEU A 538 -10.78 -23.70 1.86
N PRO A 539 -11.49 -24.85 1.93
CA PRO A 539 -10.91 -26.15 1.54
C PRO A 539 -10.48 -26.22 0.07
N LEU A 540 -11.14 -25.48 -0.82
CA LEU A 540 -10.73 -25.36 -2.22
C LEU A 540 -9.61 -24.32 -2.40
N ALA A 541 -9.69 -23.22 -1.64
CA ALA A 541 -8.78 -22.10 -1.79
C ALA A 541 -7.38 -22.38 -1.31
N VAL A 542 -7.20 -23.22 -0.28
CA VAL A 542 -5.87 -23.67 0.15
C VAL A 542 -5.23 -24.70 -0.78
N ASP A 543 -5.95 -25.18 -1.80
CA ASP A 543 -5.45 -26.07 -2.85
C ASP A 543 -5.46 -25.41 -4.24
N ASP A 544 -5.75 -24.10 -4.30
CA ASP A 544 -5.92 -23.39 -5.56
C ASP A 544 -4.64 -23.41 -6.40
N SER A 545 -4.77 -23.46 -7.73
CA SER A 545 -3.61 -23.44 -8.63
C SER A 545 -2.87 -22.09 -8.63
N TYR A 546 -3.53 -21.01 -8.21
CA TYR A 546 -2.91 -19.70 -8.06
C TYR A 546 -2.38 -19.51 -6.64
N GLU A 547 -1.05 -19.39 -6.49
CA GLU A 547 -0.38 -19.26 -5.19
C GLU A 547 -0.95 -18.13 -4.33
N LEU A 548 -1.31 -17.00 -4.94
CA LEU A 548 -1.87 -15.85 -4.22
C LEU A 548 -3.19 -16.22 -3.51
N VAL A 549 -4.03 -17.03 -4.15
CA VAL A 549 -5.28 -17.52 -3.57
C VAL A 549 -5.00 -18.40 -2.36
N ARG A 550 -4.04 -19.35 -2.46
CA ARG A 550 -3.65 -20.19 -1.32
C ARG A 550 -3.08 -19.36 -0.17
N ARG A 551 -2.21 -18.40 -0.49
CA ARG A 551 -1.61 -17.47 0.48
C ARG A 551 -2.68 -16.68 1.23
N PHE A 552 -3.61 -16.07 0.52
CA PHE A 552 -4.67 -15.29 1.15
C PHE A 552 -5.72 -16.16 1.84
N ALA A 553 -5.97 -17.38 1.36
CA ALA A 553 -6.87 -18.32 2.03
C ALA A 553 -6.39 -18.60 3.46
N VAL A 554 -5.10 -18.89 3.67
CA VAL A 554 -4.57 -19.11 5.02
C VAL A 554 -4.52 -17.85 5.87
N ILE A 555 -4.20 -16.69 5.28
CA ILE A 555 -4.24 -15.39 5.99
C ILE A 555 -5.66 -15.12 6.50
N TYR A 556 -6.66 -15.23 5.62
CA TYR A 556 -8.05 -14.98 5.94
C TYR A 556 -8.58 -15.99 6.96
N ALA A 557 -8.29 -17.28 6.77
CA ALA A 557 -8.61 -18.35 7.71
C ALA A 557 -8.11 -18.03 9.13
N GLY A 558 -6.82 -17.71 9.28
CA GLY A 558 -6.24 -17.37 10.57
C GLY A 558 -6.86 -16.14 11.22
N LYS A 559 -7.10 -15.07 10.45
CA LYS A 559 -7.69 -13.81 10.96
C LYS A 559 -9.15 -13.95 11.41
N THR A 560 -9.88 -14.97 10.95
CA THR A 560 -11.23 -15.22 11.48
C THR A 560 -11.20 -15.67 12.94
N GLY A 561 -10.16 -16.39 13.35
CA GLY A 561 -10.11 -17.06 14.64
C GLY A 561 -11.17 -18.15 14.82
N ALA A 562 -11.80 -18.60 13.73
CA ALA A 562 -12.87 -19.60 13.73
C ALA A 562 -12.29 -21.01 13.73
N ASP A 563 -12.91 -21.92 14.47
CA ASP A 563 -12.46 -23.31 14.50
C ASP A 563 -12.76 -24.04 13.18
N GLU A 564 -13.76 -23.58 12.44
CA GLU A 564 -14.15 -24.06 11.11
C GLU A 564 -13.04 -23.87 10.06
N ALA A 565 -12.12 -22.92 10.30
CA ALA A 565 -10.99 -22.66 9.41
C ALA A 565 -9.79 -23.60 9.66
N ILE A 566 -9.74 -24.28 10.80
CA ILE A 566 -8.61 -25.14 11.21
C ILE A 566 -8.26 -26.21 10.17
N PRO A 567 -9.22 -26.98 9.60
CA PRO A 567 -8.89 -28.00 8.62
C PRO A 567 -8.15 -27.48 7.39
N ALA A 568 -8.51 -26.28 6.92
CA ALA A 568 -7.87 -25.65 5.76
C ALA A 568 -6.44 -25.18 6.08
N VAL A 569 -6.22 -24.58 7.25
CA VAL A 569 -4.87 -24.16 7.69
C VAL A 569 -3.95 -25.36 7.91
N VAL A 570 -4.44 -26.44 8.53
CA VAL A 570 -3.68 -27.68 8.70
C VAL A 570 -3.34 -28.30 7.35
N ARG A 571 -4.28 -28.33 6.41
CA ARG A 571 -4.04 -28.82 5.05
C ARG A 571 -2.89 -28.07 4.38
N SER A 572 -2.86 -26.74 4.47
CA SER A 572 -1.75 -25.94 3.91
C SER A 572 -0.42 -26.17 4.64
N LEU A 573 -0.41 -26.30 5.98
CA LEU A 573 0.81 -26.62 6.73
C LEU A 573 1.47 -27.94 6.29
N LEU A 574 0.65 -28.93 5.92
CA LEU A 574 1.11 -30.24 5.47
C LEU A 574 1.56 -30.20 4.00
N ASN A 575 0.81 -29.52 3.12
CA ASN A 575 0.98 -29.61 1.67
C ASN A 575 1.85 -28.50 1.05
N ASP A 576 1.85 -27.28 1.60
CA ASP A 576 2.56 -26.12 1.02
C ASP A 576 3.99 -25.96 1.58
N ARG A 577 4.62 -27.00 2.12
CA ARG A 577 5.96 -26.91 2.76
C ARG A 577 7.05 -26.34 1.86
N LEU A 578 6.93 -26.51 0.54
CA LEU A 578 7.86 -25.99 -0.46
C LEU A 578 7.47 -24.60 -0.98
N SER A 579 6.26 -24.14 -0.69
CA SER A 579 5.79 -22.80 -1.00
C SER A 579 6.15 -21.87 0.16
N ALA A 580 7.37 -21.32 0.13
CA ALA A 580 7.94 -20.60 1.27
C ALA A 580 7.02 -19.50 1.85
N ARG A 581 6.32 -18.75 0.97
CA ARG A 581 5.44 -17.67 1.42
C ARG A 581 4.09 -18.17 1.93
N VAL A 582 3.46 -19.14 1.26
CA VAL A 582 2.22 -19.78 1.76
C VAL A 582 2.48 -20.47 3.10
N ASN A 583 3.58 -21.24 3.22
CA ASN A 583 3.94 -21.90 4.47
C ASN A 583 4.19 -20.91 5.60
N TYR A 584 4.91 -19.81 5.33
CA TYR A 584 5.09 -18.74 6.30
C TYR A 584 3.75 -18.23 6.83
N GLN A 585 2.81 -17.92 5.93
CA GLN A 585 1.49 -17.42 6.33
C GLN A 585 0.63 -18.49 7.02
N ALA A 586 0.72 -19.76 6.62
CA ALA A 586 0.03 -20.85 7.28
C ALA A 586 0.52 -21.04 8.73
N ARG A 587 1.83 -20.85 8.98
CA ARG A 587 2.41 -20.88 10.34
C ARG A 587 1.93 -19.70 11.19
N GLU A 588 1.87 -18.50 10.61
CA GLU A 588 1.32 -17.33 11.31
C GLU A 588 -0.17 -17.55 11.64
N ALA A 589 -0.97 -18.00 10.66
CA ALA A 589 -2.38 -18.31 10.82
C ALA A 589 -2.63 -19.37 11.91
N ALA A 590 -1.81 -20.42 11.95
CA ALA A 590 -1.88 -21.46 12.97
C ALA A 590 -1.74 -20.92 14.40
N GLY A 591 -0.94 -19.86 14.60
CA GLY A 591 -0.80 -19.21 15.90
C GLY A 591 -2.07 -18.49 16.37
N LEU A 592 -2.93 -18.07 15.43
CA LEU A 592 -4.16 -17.31 15.69
C LEU A 592 -5.37 -18.18 16.08
N LEU A 593 -5.30 -19.48 15.77
CA LEU A 593 -6.37 -20.45 15.96
C LEU A 593 -6.27 -21.21 17.29
N ASN A 594 -7.31 -22.00 17.62
CA ASN A 594 -7.36 -22.78 18.85
C ASN A 594 -6.25 -23.86 18.84
N PRO A 595 -5.29 -23.82 19.79
CA PRO A 595 -4.14 -24.72 19.76
C PRO A 595 -4.51 -26.19 19.94
N ASP A 596 -5.47 -26.51 20.80
CA ASP A 596 -5.87 -27.90 21.09
C ASP A 596 -6.54 -28.52 19.87
N LYS A 597 -7.42 -27.76 19.20
CA LYS A 597 -8.09 -28.20 17.97
C LYS A 597 -7.12 -28.29 16.79
N MET A 598 -6.15 -27.38 16.69
CA MET A 598 -5.06 -27.47 15.71
C MET A 598 -4.25 -28.76 15.90
N LEU A 599 -3.86 -29.10 17.13
CA LEU A 599 -3.11 -30.33 17.43
C LEU A 599 -3.92 -31.58 17.05
N ALA A 600 -5.21 -31.62 17.37
CA ALA A 600 -6.09 -32.73 17.02
C ALA A 600 -6.24 -32.90 15.50
N GLU A 601 -6.42 -31.81 14.76
CA GLU A 601 -6.57 -31.87 13.30
C GLU A 601 -5.24 -32.18 12.59
N ILE A 602 -4.10 -31.71 13.11
CA ILE A 602 -2.77 -32.12 12.62
C ILE A 602 -2.62 -33.63 12.73
N GLN A 603 -2.87 -34.20 13.92
CA GLN A 603 -2.77 -35.64 14.14
C GLN A 603 -3.69 -36.42 13.18
N LYS A 604 -4.93 -35.96 13.00
CA LYS A 604 -5.89 -36.59 12.11
C LYS A 604 -5.40 -36.59 10.65
N GLN A 605 -5.06 -35.43 10.09
CA GLN A 605 -4.68 -35.33 8.68
C GLN A 605 -3.32 -35.98 8.39
N THR A 606 -2.39 -36.02 9.35
CA THR A 606 -1.13 -36.77 9.18
C THR A 606 -1.40 -38.27 9.13
N THR A 607 -2.25 -38.81 10.01
CA THR A 607 -2.58 -40.24 10.04
C THR A 607 -3.41 -40.68 8.82
N GLU A 608 -4.29 -39.82 8.30
CA GLU A 608 -4.99 -40.05 7.03
C GLU A 608 -4.04 -40.01 5.81
N GLY A 609 -2.94 -39.24 5.91
CA GLY A 609 -1.96 -39.01 4.86
C GLY A 609 -0.84 -40.04 4.80
N ALA A 610 -1.14 -41.30 4.47
CA ALA A 610 -0.17 -42.41 4.43
C ALA A 610 1.02 -42.27 3.43
N TYR A 611 1.12 -41.14 2.70
CA TYR A 611 2.17 -40.85 1.72
C TYR A 611 3.33 -40.02 2.28
N TRP A 612 3.24 -39.53 3.52
CA TRP A 612 4.32 -38.77 4.14
C TRP A 612 5.48 -39.67 4.55
N VAL A 613 6.63 -39.51 3.88
CA VAL A 613 7.84 -40.29 4.16
C VAL A 613 8.49 -39.87 5.50
N ASP A 614 8.31 -38.62 5.90
CA ASP A 614 8.87 -38.00 7.11
C ASP A 614 7.81 -37.72 8.20
N GLU A 615 6.74 -38.53 8.25
CA GLU A 615 5.56 -38.30 9.11
C GLU A 615 5.91 -37.97 10.57
N THR A 616 6.76 -38.78 11.21
CA THR A 616 7.13 -38.60 12.62
C THR A 616 7.80 -37.24 12.88
N ASP A 617 8.72 -36.83 12.01
CA ASP A 617 9.43 -35.55 12.15
C ASP A 617 8.51 -34.37 11.83
N LEU A 618 7.64 -34.53 10.82
CA LEU A 618 6.63 -33.55 10.45
C LEU A 618 5.65 -33.30 11.60
N LEU A 619 5.08 -34.36 12.17
CA LEU A 619 4.15 -34.30 13.30
C LEU A 619 4.82 -33.63 14.51
N LYS A 620 6.08 -34.00 14.82
CA LYS A 620 6.85 -33.39 15.89
C LYS A 620 7.10 -31.90 15.66
N ALA A 621 7.48 -31.51 14.44
CA ALA A 621 7.77 -30.12 14.09
C ALA A 621 6.52 -29.24 14.20
N LEU A 622 5.38 -29.71 13.67
CA LEU A 622 4.11 -28.98 13.74
C LEU A 622 3.55 -28.93 15.16
N THR A 623 3.61 -30.02 15.92
CA THR A 623 3.23 -30.02 17.34
C THR A 623 4.03 -29.01 18.14
N THR A 624 5.36 -28.99 17.93
CA THR A 624 6.27 -28.04 18.60
C THR A 624 5.94 -26.59 18.22
N LEU A 625 5.59 -26.33 16.96
CA LEU A 625 5.18 -25.00 16.49
C LEU A 625 3.94 -24.51 17.26
N ILE A 626 2.88 -25.32 17.33
CA ILE A 626 1.62 -24.94 18.00
C ILE A 626 1.84 -24.75 19.49
N GLN A 627 2.54 -25.67 20.16
CA GLN A 627 2.81 -25.58 21.59
C GLN A 627 3.66 -24.34 21.96
N ARG A 628 4.72 -24.04 21.19
CA ARG A 628 5.51 -22.82 21.41
C ARG A 628 4.70 -21.55 21.19
N GLY A 629 3.85 -21.53 20.16
CA GLY A 629 2.93 -20.42 19.90
C GLY A 629 1.96 -20.19 21.06
N ALA A 630 1.36 -21.26 21.59
CA ALA A 630 0.47 -21.19 22.74
C ALA A 630 1.18 -20.69 24.01
N ALA A 631 2.34 -21.25 24.35
CA ALA A 631 3.13 -20.81 25.50
C ALA A 631 3.61 -19.35 25.36
N SER A 632 4.02 -18.92 24.17
CA SER A 632 4.37 -17.52 23.91
C SER A 632 3.18 -16.59 24.14
N TRP A 633 1.98 -16.99 23.67
CA TRP A 633 0.77 -16.20 23.88
C TRP A 633 0.40 -16.10 25.36
N GLU A 634 0.45 -17.20 26.12
CA GLU A 634 0.18 -17.22 27.57
C GLU A 634 1.09 -16.26 28.33
N ASN A 635 2.38 -16.28 28.03
CA ASN A 635 3.36 -15.37 28.63
C ASN A 635 3.04 -13.90 28.30
N ASN A 636 2.68 -13.60 27.06
CA ASN A 636 2.38 -12.24 26.61
C ASN A 636 1.11 -11.70 27.29
N ILE A 637 0.01 -12.48 27.33
CA ILE A 637 -1.25 -12.02 27.92
C ILE A 637 -1.15 -11.89 29.45
N ALA A 638 -0.33 -12.73 30.11
CA ALA A 638 -0.04 -12.60 31.53
C ALA A 638 0.59 -11.24 31.90
N VAL A 639 1.45 -10.68 31.03
CA VAL A 639 2.03 -9.33 31.23
C VAL A 639 0.94 -8.26 31.22
N VAL A 640 -0.05 -8.37 30.33
CA VAL A 640 -1.16 -7.40 30.23
C VAL A 640 -2.01 -7.43 31.51
N LEU A 641 -2.41 -8.63 31.94
CA LEU A 641 -3.30 -8.84 33.08
C LEU A 641 -2.63 -8.62 34.44
N ASN A 642 -1.31 -8.78 34.55
CA ASN A 642 -0.59 -8.61 35.80
C ASN A 642 -0.60 -7.15 36.28
N LYS A 643 -1.12 -6.90 37.48
CA LYS A 643 -1.19 -5.56 38.09
C LYS A 643 0.18 -4.92 38.39
N THR A 644 1.25 -5.71 38.52
CA THR A 644 2.60 -5.21 38.84
C THR A 644 3.49 -5.01 37.61
N SER A 645 3.05 -5.42 36.42
CA SER A 645 3.83 -5.24 35.19
C SER A 645 3.95 -3.76 34.81
N LYS A 646 5.12 -3.37 34.27
CA LYS A 646 5.38 -1.97 33.91
C LYS A 646 4.46 -1.53 32.76
N ALA A 647 4.02 -0.28 32.81
CA ALA A 647 3.16 0.29 31.78
C ALA A 647 3.76 0.22 30.36
N LYS A 648 5.09 0.33 30.22
CA LYS A 648 5.79 0.18 28.93
C LYS A 648 5.62 -1.22 28.34
N ASP A 649 5.75 -2.24 29.18
CA ASP A 649 5.68 -3.65 28.77
C ASP A 649 4.24 -4.00 28.41
N LYS A 650 3.27 -3.61 29.24
CA LYS A 650 1.84 -3.70 28.90
C LYS A 650 1.52 -3.02 27.57
N ARG A 651 2.04 -1.81 27.37
CA ARG A 651 1.87 -1.08 26.11
C ARG A 651 2.34 -1.93 24.93
N PHE A 652 3.53 -2.49 25.03
CA PHE A 652 4.14 -3.24 23.96
C PHE A 652 3.33 -4.50 23.64
N GLU A 653 2.92 -5.25 24.66
CA GLU A 653 2.09 -6.45 24.47
C GLU A 653 0.70 -6.13 23.91
N ILE A 654 0.01 -5.09 24.41
CA ILE A 654 -1.26 -4.62 23.84
C ILE A 654 -1.07 -4.24 22.36
N GLY A 655 0.03 -3.55 22.03
CA GLY A 655 0.33 -3.14 20.66
C GLY A 655 0.55 -4.29 19.67
N ARG A 656 1.00 -5.47 20.14
CA ARG A 656 1.19 -6.66 19.28
C ARG A 656 -0.12 -7.16 18.68
N HIS A 657 -1.26 -6.93 19.35
CA HIS A 657 -2.58 -7.34 18.88
C HIS A 657 -3.05 -6.60 17.62
N ARG A 658 -2.36 -5.53 17.19
CA ARG A 658 -2.58 -4.93 15.86
C ARG A 658 -2.18 -5.85 14.70
N ASN A 659 -1.29 -6.81 14.96
CA ASN A 659 -0.80 -7.80 13.98
C ASN A 659 -1.22 -9.23 14.37
N GLN A 660 -1.35 -9.50 15.66
CA GLN A 660 -1.64 -10.82 16.20
C GLN A 660 -3.05 -10.86 16.81
N ASN A 661 -4.04 -11.00 15.93
CA ASN A 661 -5.47 -10.97 16.27
C ASN A 661 -5.96 -12.28 16.91
N TYR A 662 -5.30 -12.74 17.98
CA TYR A 662 -5.67 -13.96 18.69
C TYR A 662 -7.12 -13.85 19.20
N ALA A 663 -8.04 -14.68 18.70
CA ALA A 663 -9.43 -14.68 19.16
C ALA A 663 -9.54 -14.93 20.67
N ARG A 664 -8.68 -15.81 21.20
CA ARG A 664 -8.54 -16.07 22.65
C ARG A 664 -8.08 -14.87 23.49
N SER A 665 -7.54 -13.80 22.89
CA SER A 665 -7.19 -12.58 23.61
C SER A 665 -8.37 -11.63 23.81
N VAL A 666 -9.48 -11.81 23.10
CA VAL A 666 -10.58 -10.84 23.12
C VAL A 666 -11.17 -10.66 24.52
N GLU A 667 -11.51 -11.75 25.21
CA GLU A 667 -12.08 -11.69 26.56
C GLU A 667 -11.12 -11.07 27.60
N PRO A 668 -9.84 -11.47 27.69
CA PRO A 668 -8.85 -10.79 28.54
C PRO A 668 -8.71 -9.28 28.25
N LEU A 669 -8.70 -8.89 26.97
CA LEU A 669 -8.55 -7.49 26.57
C LEU A 669 -9.82 -6.67 26.86
N ILE A 670 -11.00 -7.24 26.67
CA ILE A 670 -12.28 -6.63 27.06
C ILE A 670 -12.32 -6.41 28.58
N THR A 671 -11.89 -7.41 29.35
CA THR A 671 -11.81 -7.30 30.82
C THR A 671 -10.87 -6.16 31.22
N PHE A 672 -9.72 -6.05 30.56
CA PHE A 672 -8.75 -4.99 30.81
C PHE A 672 -9.28 -3.58 30.45
N MET A 673 -9.90 -3.40 29.27
CA MET A 673 -10.38 -2.07 28.85
C MET A 673 -11.59 -1.58 29.66
N LEU A 674 -12.40 -2.48 30.22
CA LEU A 674 -13.56 -2.15 31.04
C LEU A 674 -13.22 -1.90 32.52
N ASP A 675 -12.03 -2.31 32.99
CA ASP A 675 -11.59 -2.08 34.35
C ASP A 675 -11.15 -0.62 34.56
N ALA A 676 -12.02 0.17 35.21
CA ALA A 676 -11.78 1.57 35.51
C ALA A 676 -10.56 1.83 36.42
N SER A 677 -10.01 0.81 37.07
CA SER A 677 -8.77 0.93 37.86
C SER A 677 -7.49 0.88 37.01
N GLN A 678 -7.58 0.53 35.72
CA GLN A 678 -6.45 0.52 34.81
C GLN A 678 -6.10 1.93 34.31
N ASP A 679 -4.84 2.11 33.91
CA ASP A 679 -4.36 3.34 33.28
C ASP A 679 -5.17 3.69 32.02
N MET A 680 -5.67 4.93 31.94
CA MET A 680 -6.55 5.38 30.86
C MET A 680 -5.91 5.28 29.48
N ASP A 681 -4.62 5.64 29.35
CA ASP A 681 -3.89 5.55 28.08
C ASP A 681 -3.74 4.08 27.63
N LEU A 682 -3.55 3.14 28.55
CA LEU A 682 -3.54 1.71 28.26
C LEU A 682 -4.94 1.20 27.88
N ARG A 683 -6.01 1.66 28.54
CA ARG A 683 -7.39 1.29 28.20
C ARG A 683 -7.73 1.73 26.78
N ILE A 684 -7.46 3.00 26.42
CA ILE A 684 -7.63 3.53 25.06
C ILE A 684 -6.85 2.70 24.04
N ARG A 685 -5.58 2.38 24.35
CA ARG A 685 -4.75 1.56 23.46
C ARG A 685 -5.33 0.15 23.26
N THR A 686 -5.93 -0.44 24.29
CA THR A 686 -6.60 -1.74 24.17
C THR A 686 -7.82 -1.66 23.27
N VAL A 687 -8.62 -0.58 23.36
CA VAL A 687 -9.75 -0.35 22.44
C VAL A 687 -9.28 -0.22 20.99
N GLU A 688 -8.20 0.55 20.75
CA GLU A 688 -7.61 0.70 19.42
C GLU A 688 -7.06 -0.63 18.89
N ALA A 689 -6.36 -1.41 19.72
CA ALA A 689 -5.81 -2.71 19.31
C ALA A 689 -6.93 -3.68 18.90
N LEU A 690 -8.06 -3.69 19.63
CA LEU A 690 -9.23 -4.50 19.32
C LEU A 690 -9.94 -4.07 18.02
N SER A 691 -9.72 -2.85 17.53
CA SER A 691 -10.23 -2.42 16.22
C SER A 691 -9.73 -3.28 15.06
N TRP A 692 -8.57 -3.94 15.22
CA TRP A 692 -7.98 -4.80 14.19
C TRP A 692 -8.65 -6.18 14.04
N TYR A 693 -9.67 -6.48 14.86
CA TYR A 693 -10.40 -7.75 14.86
C TYR A 693 -11.65 -7.71 13.96
N ASN A 694 -11.62 -6.91 12.88
CA ASN A 694 -12.76 -6.69 11.98
C ASN A 694 -13.30 -7.94 11.31
N HIS A 695 -12.47 -8.97 11.12
CA HIS A 695 -12.91 -10.27 10.58
C HIS A 695 -13.01 -11.39 11.61
N SER A 696 -12.82 -11.08 12.90
CA SER A 696 -12.87 -12.10 13.95
C SER A 696 -14.30 -12.55 14.23
N VAL A 697 -14.50 -13.84 14.49
CA VAL A 697 -15.78 -14.38 15.00
C VAL A 697 -16.17 -13.77 16.37
N LYS A 698 -15.21 -13.17 17.07
CA LYS A 698 -15.39 -12.50 18.37
C LYS A 698 -15.80 -11.03 18.28
N ARG A 699 -15.99 -10.51 17.07
CA ARG A 699 -16.38 -9.12 16.83
C ARG A 699 -17.62 -8.64 17.58
N PRO A 700 -18.72 -9.42 17.70
CA PRO A 700 -19.89 -8.99 18.47
C PRO A 700 -19.57 -8.68 19.95
N GLU A 701 -18.64 -9.41 20.56
CA GLU A 701 -18.23 -9.20 21.95
C GLU A 701 -17.50 -7.85 22.11
N ILE A 702 -16.64 -7.51 21.14
CA ILE A 702 -15.90 -6.24 21.12
C ILE A 702 -16.84 -5.06 20.93
N ILE A 703 -17.81 -5.17 20.00
CA ILE A 703 -18.83 -4.14 19.76
C ILE A 703 -19.61 -3.86 21.04
N ALA A 704 -20.11 -4.91 21.72
CA ALA A 704 -20.85 -4.76 22.97
C ALA A 704 -20.00 -4.12 24.09
N ALA A 705 -18.69 -4.41 24.14
CA ALA A 705 -17.77 -3.75 25.07
C ALA A 705 -17.58 -2.26 24.75
N CYS A 706 -17.46 -1.90 23.47
CA CYS A 706 -17.37 -0.51 23.04
C CYS A 706 -18.65 0.27 23.38
N GLU A 707 -19.83 -0.33 23.19
CA GLU A 707 -21.12 0.28 23.56
C GLU A 707 -21.20 0.59 25.06
N LYS A 708 -20.68 -0.29 25.92
CA LYS A 708 -20.58 -0.03 27.37
C LYS A 708 -19.70 1.18 27.68
N LEU A 709 -18.54 1.31 27.02
CA LEU A 709 -17.66 2.46 27.22
C LEU A 709 -18.29 3.76 26.74
N ILE A 710 -18.96 3.73 25.58
CA ILE A 710 -19.69 4.87 25.03
C ILE A 710 -20.81 5.32 25.98
N ALA A 711 -21.59 4.38 26.51
CA ALA A 711 -22.66 4.67 27.45
C ALA A 711 -22.16 5.19 28.81
N ALA A 712 -21.03 4.67 29.29
CA ALA A 712 -20.41 5.13 30.54
C ALA A 712 -19.88 6.58 30.41
N ASN A 713 -19.42 6.96 29.23
CA ASN A 713 -18.99 8.32 28.88
C ASN A 713 -18.05 8.97 29.91
N GLU A 714 -17.11 8.17 30.44
CA GLU A 714 -16.19 8.60 31.50
C GLU A 714 -15.02 9.47 31.01
N ASN A 715 -14.66 9.35 29.73
CA ASN A 715 -13.55 10.09 29.11
C ASN A 715 -13.77 10.23 27.60
N SER A 716 -13.68 11.46 27.08
CA SER A 716 -13.95 11.72 25.66
C SER A 716 -13.02 10.96 24.71
N ARG A 717 -11.71 10.90 24.99
CA ARG A 717 -10.75 10.15 24.15
C ARG A 717 -11.06 8.65 24.10
N LEU A 718 -11.51 8.08 25.22
CA LEU A 718 -11.92 6.68 25.28
C LEU A 718 -13.21 6.43 24.50
N VAL A 719 -14.17 7.35 24.60
CA VAL A 719 -15.42 7.30 23.84
C VAL A 719 -15.15 7.42 22.34
N ASP A 720 -14.32 8.38 21.93
CA ASP A 720 -13.95 8.58 20.53
C ASP A 720 -13.30 7.33 19.93
N GLU A 721 -12.37 6.71 20.64
CA GLU A 721 -11.75 5.46 20.18
C GLU A 721 -12.74 4.30 20.20
N ALA A 722 -13.64 4.22 21.17
CA ALA A 722 -14.70 3.19 21.21
C ALA A 722 -15.71 3.34 20.07
N VAL A 723 -16.11 4.57 19.72
CA VAL A 723 -16.96 4.86 18.55
C VAL A 723 -16.25 4.43 17.27
N LYS A 724 -14.98 4.81 17.12
CA LYS A 724 -14.17 4.46 15.95
C LYS A 724 -14.01 2.95 15.80
N THR A 725 -13.61 2.25 16.87
CA THR A 725 -13.51 0.79 16.91
C THR A 725 -14.85 0.14 16.55
N LYS A 726 -15.95 0.59 17.16
CA LYS A 726 -17.28 0.06 16.87
C LYS A 726 -17.65 0.21 15.38
N ASN A 727 -17.49 1.41 14.83
CA ASN A 727 -17.83 1.68 13.43
C ASN A 727 -17.00 0.80 12.48
N ARG A 728 -15.69 0.63 12.75
CA ARG A 728 -14.81 -0.24 11.97
C ARG A 728 -15.22 -1.71 12.00
N LEU A 729 -15.80 -2.16 13.10
CA LEU A 729 -16.28 -3.53 13.27
C LEU A 729 -17.69 -3.76 12.68
N ILE A 730 -18.38 -2.69 12.29
CA ILE A 730 -19.70 -2.75 11.64
C ILE A 730 -19.58 -2.59 10.12
N ASP A 731 -18.73 -1.65 9.67
CA ASP A 731 -18.37 -1.40 8.27
C ASP A 731 -17.67 -2.60 7.61
#